data_AF-C3R186-F1
#
_entry.id   AF-C3R186-F1
#
_cell.length_a   1.000
_cell.length_b   1.000
_cell.length_c   1.000
_cell.angle_alpha   90.00
_cell.angle_beta   90.00
_cell.angle_gamma   90.00
#
_symmetry.space_group_name_H-M   'P 1'
#
loop_
_entity.id
_entity.type
_entity.pdbx_description
1 polymer ?
#
loop_
_entity_poly.entity_id
_entity_poly.type
_entity_poly.pdbx_seq_one_letter_code
_entity_poly.pdbx_strand_id
1 'polypeptide(L)'
;MAYNKKAHLRDNIEVIRLMFRLEKEQRTATPEEAGILTAYSGFGGIKAVLSPFGKLTDILRWTQTDRELFPLITELHNVLRDGAADEREYRRLVASVKASTFTAFYTPPTIVNAIASSLGEHGVSPGRFLDPSSGTGNFVSAFRPQCHSASGNIPEIVAYEKDLLTGRILARLHPEAQVNIKGFEELPPHRNGYFDVVSSNIPFGDIRVFDPSFDNGTARRFALNSLHNYFFAKGLDAVREGGVLAFITSQGVMNSAMAYPVRQYLMNRSRLLSAVRLPNNLFTDYAGTEVGSDLIILQKDTLSQREYTSLERSFVEVGTQADGTTQNEYFEHTAAIVHTRGHVGTDPYGKPARIYLHDGGMEAIAADMKYFLDRNLSEQLDLDLYLRHSPVQEFRNLVSRPAETMQQRIAQVREINRSGNMNGHSTSTDRQAVQVERRTSTPEQPSTDARPTAAKTTPEPVMSLYDLFGFTQEERSQVRKRKTRSTKKDSRQLSLFDMPPLEQHPAPAEPTPQEKERQERERQEQERRRQEEEAARQERMKPRPYPAGLQGHHRNGSLVDDDGQIGYLSAIGGAAPVFNPLDLPERQRRRASLYIEIRDTYHHLYENEAAAHAANPALRTMLNTLYDDFIRQFGNLNDRKNIDLFRMDAGNREILSLERYIDGRAVKADIFDHPVSYNINEITHTDDVHEALTASLNKYGNVDMAYMESLTDKSQSDLLEELRGRIFYNPLSKNYEIADRFISGNVMAKAEHIEEYLLSHPDNGEARISLEALRQSLPTPIPFEDLDFNFGERWIPAGVYSRYASWLFDTDVSVRYTASNDEYSIKADMTSPRIMNQYSVRSESRIFNGIALMRHAIHNTTPNITKTVLDKTGKEMKIRDPEVTLLANSKIDEIRNGFSDWLMEQSPEFKRKMADMYNRKFNCFVRPKYDGSHQSFPGLDLKGLGIPDLYPSQKDCIWMLKQNGGGIAD
;
A
#
# COMPACT_ATOMS: atom_id res chain seq x y z
N MET A 1 -22.97 -13.36 19.45
CA MET A 1 -24.39 -13.48 19.04
C MET A 1 -24.83 -12.18 18.39
N ALA A 2 -25.90 -12.17 17.57
CA ALA A 2 -26.35 -10.92 16.94
C ALA A 2 -26.83 -9.89 17.98
N TYR A 3 -26.31 -8.65 17.90
CA TYR A 3 -26.56 -7.56 18.85
C TYR A 3 -28.06 -7.19 18.92
N ASN A 4 -28.71 -7.52 20.05
CA ASN A 4 -30.15 -7.32 20.21
C ASN A 4 -30.48 -5.92 20.74
N LYS A 5 -30.59 -4.95 19.83
CA LYS A 5 -30.95 -3.54 20.10
C LYS A 5 -32.11 -3.37 21.09
N LYS A 6 -33.09 -4.27 21.08
CA LYS A 6 -34.31 -4.21 21.90
C LYS A 6 -34.08 -4.66 23.34
N ALA A 7 -33.15 -5.60 23.56
CA ALA A 7 -32.69 -6.00 24.90
C ALA A 7 -31.86 -4.88 25.53
N HIS A 8 -30.74 -4.49 24.89
CA HIS A 8 -29.84 -3.43 25.38
C HIS A 8 -30.57 -2.12 25.69
N LEU A 9 -31.53 -1.70 24.86
CA LEU A 9 -32.36 -0.52 25.14
C LEU A 9 -33.18 -0.66 26.43
N ARG A 10 -33.75 -1.84 26.68
CA ARG A 10 -34.54 -2.11 27.88
C ARG A 10 -33.67 -2.15 29.14
N ASP A 11 -32.54 -2.84 29.06
CA ASP A 11 -31.60 -2.96 30.18
C ASP A 11 -31.07 -1.57 30.57
N ASN A 12 -30.69 -0.74 29.59
CA ASN A 12 -30.34 0.66 29.82
C ASN A 12 -31.46 1.46 30.52
N ILE A 13 -32.74 1.29 30.12
CA ILE A 13 -33.88 1.98 30.75
C ILE A 13 -34.02 1.60 32.22
N GLU A 14 -33.89 0.31 32.57
CA GLU A 14 -33.95 -0.14 33.96
C GLU A 14 -32.77 0.37 34.79
N VAL A 15 -31.54 0.40 34.22
CA VAL A 15 -30.38 0.98 34.90
C VAL A 15 -30.58 2.47 35.17
N ILE A 16 -31.06 3.24 34.19
CA ILE A 16 -31.30 4.68 34.36
C ILE A 16 -32.38 4.92 35.44
N ARG A 17 -33.44 4.13 35.43
CA ARG A 17 -34.52 4.16 36.43
C ARG A 17 -34.02 3.82 37.83
N LEU A 18 -33.15 2.81 37.95
CA LEU A 18 -32.53 2.41 39.21
C LEU A 18 -31.53 3.46 39.71
N MET A 19 -30.73 4.03 38.82
CA MET A 19 -29.81 5.13 39.14
C MET A 19 -30.56 6.31 39.75
N PHE A 20 -31.61 6.82 39.09
CA PHE A 20 -32.43 7.91 39.66
C PHE A 20 -33.08 7.55 41.00
N ARG A 21 -33.48 6.28 41.20
CA ARG A 21 -34.00 5.80 42.50
C ARG A 21 -32.93 5.90 43.58
N LEU A 22 -31.72 5.40 43.33
CA LEU A 22 -30.59 5.44 44.27
C LEU A 22 -30.15 6.88 44.60
N GLU A 23 -30.20 7.79 43.63
CA GLU A 23 -29.93 9.22 43.87
C GLU A 23 -30.99 9.87 44.77
N LYS A 24 -32.28 9.56 44.53
CA LYS A 24 -33.41 10.07 45.31
C LYS A 24 -33.45 9.49 46.73
N GLU A 25 -33.04 8.24 46.90
CA GLU A 25 -32.95 7.53 48.19
C GLU A 25 -31.62 7.78 48.92
N GLN A 26 -30.68 8.51 48.29
CA GLN A 26 -29.35 8.89 48.83
C GLN A 26 -28.53 7.72 49.40
N ARG A 27 -28.64 6.53 48.79
CA ARG A 27 -27.99 5.30 49.27
C ARG A 27 -27.12 4.63 48.20
N THR A 28 -26.29 3.70 48.63
CA THR A 28 -25.59 2.76 47.75
C THR A 28 -26.55 1.68 47.22
N ALA A 29 -26.17 1.07 46.10
CA ALA A 29 -26.85 -0.11 45.56
C ALA A 29 -26.65 -1.32 46.48
N THR A 30 -27.64 -2.21 46.55
CA THR A 30 -27.43 -3.59 47.04
C THR A 30 -26.61 -4.41 46.02
N PRO A 31 -26.09 -5.60 46.37
CA PRO A 31 -25.39 -6.46 45.41
C PRO A 31 -26.26 -6.86 44.20
N GLU A 32 -27.57 -7.04 44.40
CA GLU A 32 -28.53 -7.34 43.33
C GLU A 32 -28.75 -6.12 42.42
N GLU A 33 -28.91 -4.93 43.00
CA GLU A 33 -29.02 -3.67 42.27
C GLU A 33 -27.74 -3.33 41.52
N ALA A 34 -26.56 -3.62 42.08
CA ALA A 34 -25.28 -3.47 41.40
C ALA A 34 -25.20 -4.37 40.15
N GLY A 35 -25.69 -5.62 40.26
CA GLY A 35 -25.85 -6.51 39.11
C GLY A 35 -26.70 -5.89 38.00
N ILE A 36 -27.83 -5.26 38.34
CA ILE A 36 -28.64 -4.50 37.37
C ILE A 36 -27.82 -3.35 36.77
N LEU A 37 -27.18 -2.50 37.59
CA LEU A 37 -26.39 -1.35 37.12
C LEU A 37 -25.27 -1.77 36.12
N THR A 38 -24.65 -2.96 36.30
CA THR A 38 -23.62 -3.47 35.37
C THR A 38 -24.14 -3.86 33.98
N ALA A 39 -25.46 -3.96 33.77
CA ALA A 39 -26.05 -4.25 32.46
C ALA A 39 -26.08 -3.04 31.51
N TYR A 40 -25.70 -1.84 31.98
CA TYR A 40 -25.67 -0.65 31.13
C TYR A 40 -24.61 -0.77 30.04
N SER A 41 -25.07 -0.79 28.79
CA SER A 41 -24.24 -0.92 27.58
C SER A 41 -24.26 0.34 26.71
N GLY A 42 -24.86 1.42 27.21
CA GLY A 42 -24.97 2.71 26.51
C GLY A 42 -25.70 2.60 25.16
N PHE A 43 -25.63 3.65 24.35
CA PHE A 43 -26.51 3.78 23.18
C PHE A 43 -25.81 3.59 21.81
N GLY A 44 -24.56 3.10 21.79
CA GLY A 44 -23.73 2.93 20.59
C GLY A 44 -24.45 2.25 19.41
N GLY A 45 -24.93 1.02 19.62
CA GLY A 45 -25.68 0.27 18.60
C GLY A 45 -27.14 0.73 18.37
N ILE A 46 -27.63 1.72 19.12
CA ILE A 46 -29.05 2.11 19.21
C ILE A 46 -29.27 3.49 18.55
N LYS A 47 -28.81 3.63 17.29
CA LYS A 47 -28.92 4.88 16.48
C LYS A 47 -30.32 5.51 16.48
N ALA A 48 -31.38 4.73 16.72
CA ALA A 48 -32.76 5.19 16.86
C ALA A 48 -32.95 6.35 17.86
N VAL A 49 -32.13 6.48 18.92
CA VAL A 49 -32.24 7.59 19.90
C VAL A 49 -31.80 8.96 19.32
N LEU A 50 -31.17 8.98 18.14
CA LEU A 50 -30.88 10.22 17.40
C LEU A 50 -32.12 10.76 16.67
N SER A 51 -33.11 9.90 16.40
CA SER A 51 -34.32 10.26 15.64
C SER A 51 -35.15 11.36 16.33
N PRO A 52 -35.91 12.18 15.58
CA PRO A 52 -36.79 13.17 16.17
C PRO A 52 -37.85 12.54 17.07
N PHE A 53 -38.05 13.14 18.25
CA PHE A 53 -39.05 12.74 19.24
C PHE A 53 -39.66 13.98 19.89
N GLY A 54 -40.95 13.89 20.25
CA GLY A 54 -41.68 14.95 20.96
C GLY A 54 -43.10 15.19 20.44
N LYS A 55 -43.37 14.92 19.17
CA LYS A 55 -44.73 14.92 18.59
C LYS A 55 -45.09 13.55 18.05
N LEU A 56 -46.37 13.18 18.12
CA LEU A 56 -46.87 11.91 17.58
C LEU A 56 -46.59 11.76 16.07
N THR A 57 -46.48 12.89 15.35
CA THR A 57 -46.13 12.93 13.92
C THR A 57 -44.64 12.70 13.62
N ASP A 58 -43.75 12.73 14.61
CA ASP A 58 -42.32 12.51 14.39
C ASP A 58 -42.00 11.05 14.01
N ILE A 59 -42.86 10.08 14.37
CA ILE A 59 -42.74 8.67 13.97
C ILE A 59 -42.71 8.47 12.45
N LEU A 60 -43.25 9.42 11.67
CA LEU A 60 -43.21 9.42 10.21
C LEU A 60 -41.81 9.73 9.64
N ARG A 61 -40.85 10.11 10.49
CA ARG A 61 -39.43 10.31 10.14
C ARG A 61 -38.55 9.11 10.51
N TRP A 62 -39.12 8.11 11.16
CA TRP A 62 -38.43 6.90 11.59
C TRP A 62 -38.47 5.86 10.47
N THR A 63 -37.38 5.12 10.35
CA THR A 63 -37.19 3.96 9.46
C THR A 63 -38.25 2.89 9.73
N GLN A 64 -38.39 1.88 8.87
CA GLN A 64 -39.34 0.80 9.17
C GLN A 64 -38.86 -0.04 10.37
N THR A 65 -37.54 -0.29 10.44
CA THR A 65 -36.89 -1.12 11.45
C THR A 65 -36.86 -0.47 12.85
N ASP A 66 -36.63 0.84 12.95
CA ASP A 66 -36.54 1.52 14.25
C ASP A 66 -37.91 1.79 14.90
N ARG A 67 -39.03 1.67 14.15
CA ARG A 67 -40.39 1.86 14.70
C ARG A 67 -40.72 0.88 15.82
N GLU A 68 -40.15 -0.33 15.80
CA GLU A 68 -40.32 -1.30 16.89
C GLU A 68 -39.70 -0.84 18.23
N LEU A 69 -38.73 0.08 18.18
CA LEU A 69 -38.07 0.66 19.35
C LEU A 69 -38.79 1.92 19.86
N PHE A 70 -39.74 2.49 19.10
CA PHE A 70 -40.46 3.72 19.46
C PHE A 70 -41.16 3.65 20.84
N PRO A 71 -41.79 2.53 21.26
CA PRO A 71 -42.38 2.44 22.60
C PRO A 71 -41.33 2.53 23.71
N LEU A 72 -40.19 1.84 23.56
CA LEU A 72 -39.09 1.86 24.53
C LEU A 72 -38.37 3.22 24.55
N ILE A 73 -38.23 3.89 23.41
CA ILE A 73 -37.65 5.26 23.39
C ILE A 73 -38.64 6.28 24.00
N THR A 74 -39.95 6.05 23.87
CA THR A 74 -40.96 6.82 24.62
C THR A 74 -40.81 6.61 26.13
N GLU A 75 -40.64 5.36 26.57
CA GLU A 75 -40.40 5.00 27.97
C GLU A 75 -39.10 5.63 28.51
N LEU A 76 -38.00 5.58 27.74
CA LEU A 76 -36.75 6.25 28.05
C LEU A 76 -36.94 7.76 28.24
N HIS A 77 -37.62 8.43 27.31
CA HIS A 77 -37.88 9.88 27.41
C HIS A 77 -38.77 10.26 28.61
N ASN A 78 -39.65 9.36 29.07
CA ASN A 78 -40.41 9.55 30.30
C ASN A 78 -39.51 9.39 31.53
N VAL A 79 -38.75 8.29 31.64
CA VAL A 79 -37.82 8.05 32.77
C VAL A 79 -36.79 9.17 32.92
N LEU A 80 -36.24 9.68 31.81
CA LEU A 80 -35.30 10.82 31.82
C LEU A 80 -35.96 12.15 32.22
N ARG A 81 -37.29 12.27 32.11
CA ARG A 81 -38.03 13.46 32.52
C ARG A 81 -38.49 13.38 33.97
N ASP A 82 -38.95 12.21 34.40
CA ASP A 82 -39.35 11.93 35.79
C ASP A 82 -38.16 11.96 36.76
N GLY A 83 -36.94 11.67 36.27
CA GLY A 83 -35.68 11.77 37.00
C GLY A 83 -34.98 13.14 36.93
N ALA A 84 -35.46 14.08 36.12
CA ALA A 84 -34.85 15.41 35.98
C ALA A 84 -35.51 16.44 36.91
N ALA A 85 -34.71 17.33 37.50
CA ALA A 85 -35.23 18.42 38.33
C ALA A 85 -35.87 19.56 37.51
N ASP A 86 -35.41 19.79 36.27
CA ASP A 86 -36.02 20.76 35.36
C ASP A 86 -35.86 20.39 33.86
N GLU A 87 -36.55 21.16 33.01
CA GLU A 87 -36.51 21.05 31.56
C GLU A 87 -35.14 21.42 30.95
N ARG A 88 -34.15 21.86 31.74
CA ARG A 88 -32.76 22.08 31.28
C ARG A 88 -31.91 20.85 31.58
N GLU A 89 -32.08 20.22 32.73
CA GLU A 89 -31.47 18.93 33.07
C GLU A 89 -31.98 17.82 32.15
N TYR A 90 -33.30 17.73 31.92
CA TYR A 90 -33.87 16.79 30.93
C TYR A 90 -33.19 16.93 29.56
N ARG A 91 -32.99 18.17 29.06
CA ARG A 91 -32.28 18.41 27.80
C ARG A 91 -30.80 18.04 27.85
N ARG A 92 -30.11 18.17 28.99
CA ARG A 92 -28.73 17.68 29.18
C ARG A 92 -28.65 16.15 29.19
N LEU A 93 -29.60 15.49 29.85
CA LEU A 93 -29.71 14.03 29.89
C LEU A 93 -30.03 13.44 28.51
N VAL A 94 -30.92 14.07 27.75
CA VAL A 94 -31.18 13.69 26.35
C VAL A 94 -29.95 13.93 25.45
N ALA A 95 -29.21 15.03 25.65
CA ALA A 95 -27.95 15.27 24.93
C ALA A 95 -26.86 14.23 25.29
N SER A 96 -26.84 13.75 26.53
CA SER A 96 -25.97 12.67 27.01
C SER A 96 -26.32 11.32 26.37
N VAL A 97 -27.59 10.93 26.32
CA VAL A 97 -28.05 9.74 25.55
C VAL A 97 -27.65 9.81 24.07
N LYS A 98 -27.70 11.00 23.46
CA LYS A 98 -27.24 11.20 22.07
C LYS A 98 -25.72 11.15 21.92
N ALA A 99 -24.96 11.72 22.86
CA ALA A 99 -23.50 11.63 22.87
C ALA A 99 -23.04 10.17 23.03
N SER A 100 -23.73 9.40 23.86
CA SER A 100 -23.47 7.97 24.09
C SER A 100 -23.49 7.12 22.81
N THR A 101 -24.27 7.49 21.78
CA THR A 101 -24.23 6.77 20.47
C THR A 101 -22.90 6.92 19.72
N PHE A 102 -21.99 7.79 20.18
CA PHE A 102 -20.66 8.04 19.61
C PHE A 102 -19.51 7.59 20.50
N THR A 103 -19.77 7.25 21.77
CA THR A 103 -18.73 7.00 22.78
C THR A 103 -18.91 5.69 23.56
N ALA A 104 -20.08 5.04 23.49
CA ALA A 104 -20.38 3.79 24.20
C ALA A 104 -19.71 2.55 23.57
N PHE A 105 -18.38 2.51 23.58
CA PHE A 105 -17.56 1.37 23.12
C PHE A 105 -16.85 0.73 24.32
N TYR A 106 -17.63 0.03 25.15
CA TYR A 106 -17.13 -0.58 26.38
C TYR A 106 -16.24 -1.81 26.10
N THR A 107 -15.10 -1.89 26.77
CA THR A 107 -14.20 -3.05 26.68
C THR A 107 -14.78 -4.25 27.46
N PRO A 108 -14.77 -5.47 26.90
CA PRO A 108 -15.20 -6.67 27.61
C PRO A 108 -14.42 -6.87 28.93
N PRO A 109 -15.08 -7.16 30.07
CA PRO A 109 -14.39 -7.29 31.35
C PRO A 109 -13.27 -8.34 31.39
N THR A 110 -13.38 -9.42 30.62
CA THR A 110 -12.34 -10.46 30.48
C THR A 110 -11.01 -9.90 30.00
N ILE A 111 -11.05 -9.02 28.99
CA ILE A 111 -9.89 -8.34 28.39
C ILE A 111 -9.26 -7.39 29.41
N VAL A 112 -10.08 -6.60 30.10
CA VAL A 112 -9.57 -5.64 31.10
C VAL A 112 -8.96 -6.37 32.31
N ASN A 113 -9.60 -7.45 32.77
CA ASN A 113 -9.09 -8.31 33.82
C ASN A 113 -7.75 -8.98 33.43
N ALA A 114 -7.57 -9.38 32.17
CA ALA A 114 -6.31 -9.92 31.68
C ALA A 114 -5.17 -8.88 31.74
N ILE A 115 -5.42 -7.64 31.34
CA ILE A 115 -4.45 -6.52 31.44
C ILE A 115 -4.07 -6.26 32.90
N ALA A 116 -5.07 -6.07 33.77
CA ALA A 116 -4.85 -5.75 35.18
C ALA A 116 -4.14 -6.89 35.94
N SER A 117 -4.52 -8.14 35.65
CA SER A 117 -3.90 -9.33 36.27
C SER A 117 -2.48 -9.54 35.78
N SER A 118 -2.19 -9.41 34.47
CA SER A 118 -0.84 -9.50 33.92
C SER A 118 0.11 -8.48 34.57
N LEU A 119 -0.31 -7.22 34.70
CA LEU A 119 0.47 -6.18 35.39
C LEU A 119 0.67 -6.48 36.88
N GLY A 120 -0.39 -6.84 37.61
CA GLY A 120 -0.30 -7.20 39.04
C GLY A 120 0.55 -8.45 39.30
N GLU A 121 0.50 -9.42 38.40
CA GLU A 121 1.33 -10.62 38.44
C GLU A 121 2.81 -10.28 38.24
N HIS A 122 3.14 -9.30 37.40
CA HIS A 122 4.51 -8.78 37.21
C HIS A 122 4.95 -7.76 38.29
N GLY A 123 4.18 -7.61 39.38
CA GLY A 123 4.54 -6.78 40.53
C GLY A 123 4.15 -5.31 40.43
N VAL A 124 3.38 -4.91 39.40
CA VAL A 124 2.83 -3.55 39.30
C VAL A 124 1.63 -3.43 40.23
N SER A 125 1.85 -2.88 41.43
CA SER A 125 0.79 -2.68 42.44
C SER A 125 0.63 -1.19 42.76
N PRO A 126 -0.36 -0.49 42.17
CA PRO A 126 -0.55 0.94 42.36
C PRO A 126 -1.10 1.28 43.75
N GLY A 127 -0.64 2.37 44.35
CA GLY A 127 -1.36 3.07 45.41
C GLY A 127 -2.29 4.16 44.87
N ARG A 128 -2.03 4.63 43.63
CA ARG A 128 -2.79 5.67 42.93
C ARG A 128 -3.08 5.24 41.49
N PHE A 129 -4.35 5.04 41.17
CA PHE A 129 -4.84 4.64 39.85
C PHE A 129 -5.66 5.76 39.21
N LEU A 130 -5.50 5.96 37.90
CA LEU A 130 -6.31 6.90 37.12
C LEU A 130 -6.88 6.22 35.87
N ASP A 131 -8.19 6.32 35.72
CA ASP A 131 -8.91 6.01 34.49
C ASP A 131 -9.42 7.30 33.83
N PRO A 132 -8.77 7.78 32.75
CA PRO A 132 -9.15 9.03 32.08
C PRO A 132 -10.41 8.95 31.19
N SER A 133 -11.02 7.78 30.99
CA SER A 133 -12.20 7.61 30.12
C SER A 133 -13.03 6.38 30.53
N SER A 134 -13.54 6.42 31.76
CA SER A 134 -13.88 5.20 32.50
C SER A 134 -15.15 4.47 32.06
N GLY A 135 -16.09 5.15 31.39
CA GLY A 135 -17.37 4.56 31.04
C GLY A 135 -18.12 4.06 32.28
N THR A 136 -18.45 2.77 32.32
CA THR A 136 -19.08 2.09 33.47
C THR A 136 -18.10 1.72 34.58
N GLY A 137 -16.78 1.84 34.38
CA GLY A 137 -15.77 1.53 35.39
C GLY A 137 -15.14 0.15 35.27
N ASN A 138 -15.17 -0.49 34.09
CA ASN A 138 -14.59 -1.83 33.89
C ASN A 138 -13.09 -1.87 34.27
N PHE A 139 -12.33 -0.81 34.01
CA PHE A 139 -10.92 -0.68 34.44
C PHE A 139 -10.80 -0.46 35.95
N VAL A 140 -11.67 0.35 36.56
CA VAL A 140 -11.73 0.52 38.03
C VAL A 140 -12.01 -0.82 38.73
N SER A 141 -13.01 -1.55 38.25
CA SER A 141 -13.33 -2.92 38.70
C SER A 141 -12.13 -3.86 38.58
N ALA A 142 -11.46 -3.86 37.43
CA ALA A 142 -10.40 -4.81 37.11
C ALA A 142 -9.08 -4.55 37.84
N PHE A 143 -8.75 -3.29 38.16
CA PHE A 143 -7.49 -2.88 38.84
C PHE A 143 -7.62 -2.77 40.37
N ARG A 144 -8.83 -2.65 40.92
CA ARG A 144 -9.07 -2.55 42.37
C ARG A 144 -8.46 -3.71 43.18
N PRO A 145 -8.49 -4.99 42.75
CA PRO A 145 -7.85 -6.11 43.47
C PRO A 145 -6.31 -6.07 43.54
N GLN A 146 -5.65 -5.33 42.65
CA GLN A 146 -4.18 -5.25 42.51
C GLN A 146 -3.61 -3.99 43.17
N CYS A 147 -4.48 -3.03 43.55
CA CYS A 147 -4.13 -1.84 44.31
C CYS A 147 -3.55 -2.18 45.69
N HIS A 148 -2.42 -1.55 46.04
CA HIS A 148 -1.77 -1.74 47.32
C HIS A 148 -2.62 -1.14 48.45
N SER A 149 -2.94 -1.97 49.46
CA SER A 149 -3.91 -1.64 50.52
C SER A 149 -3.35 -1.97 51.92
N ALA A 150 -2.15 -1.47 52.26
CA ALA A 150 -1.56 -1.62 53.59
C ALA A 150 -1.61 -0.34 54.43
N SER A 151 -1.28 -0.47 55.72
CA SER A 151 -1.01 0.64 56.64
C SER A 151 -2.14 1.68 56.77
N GLY A 152 -3.41 1.25 56.59
CA GLY A 152 -4.60 2.05 56.81
C GLY A 152 -4.96 3.05 55.70
N ASN A 153 -4.17 3.13 54.64
CA ASN A 153 -4.46 3.98 53.49
C ASN A 153 -5.36 3.23 52.49
N ILE A 154 -6.49 3.84 52.14
CA ILE A 154 -7.34 3.39 51.03
C ILE A 154 -6.64 3.79 49.71
N PRO A 155 -6.52 2.89 48.71
CA PRO A 155 -5.91 3.22 47.44
C PRO A 155 -6.69 4.32 46.71
N GLU A 156 -5.99 5.30 46.14
CA GLU A 156 -6.62 6.44 45.48
C GLU A 156 -6.98 6.08 44.03
N ILE A 157 -8.25 5.75 43.82
CA ILE A 157 -8.82 5.50 42.49
C ILE A 157 -9.50 6.78 42.00
N VAL A 158 -9.01 7.35 40.90
CA VAL A 158 -9.61 8.52 40.25
C VAL A 158 -10.15 8.12 38.89
N ALA A 159 -11.41 8.46 38.60
CA ALA A 159 -12.03 8.20 37.30
C ALA A 159 -12.51 9.52 36.67
N TYR A 160 -12.40 9.62 35.36
CA TYR A 160 -13.01 10.67 34.55
C TYR A 160 -13.97 10.04 33.55
N GLU A 161 -15.18 10.58 33.46
CA GLU A 161 -16.15 10.25 32.42
C GLU A 161 -16.81 11.54 31.93
N LYS A 162 -16.88 11.75 30.63
CA LYS A 162 -17.37 12.98 30.01
C LYS A 162 -18.88 12.98 29.77
N ASP A 163 -19.47 11.80 29.64
CA ASP A 163 -20.92 11.62 29.52
C ASP A 163 -21.64 11.74 30.87
N LEU A 164 -22.67 12.57 30.94
CA LEU A 164 -23.37 12.89 32.19
C LEU A 164 -24.09 11.68 32.81
N LEU A 165 -24.77 10.90 31.97
CA LEU A 165 -25.58 9.76 32.40
C LEU A 165 -24.69 8.59 32.81
N THR A 166 -23.70 8.26 31.97
CA THR A 166 -22.72 7.21 32.23
C THR A 166 -21.89 7.53 33.47
N GLY A 167 -21.45 8.79 33.65
CA GLY A 167 -20.74 9.23 34.86
C GLY A 167 -21.58 9.16 36.15
N ARG A 168 -22.90 9.37 36.09
CA ARG A 168 -23.80 9.16 37.25
C ARG A 168 -23.94 7.68 37.60
N ILE A 169 -23.99 6.79 36.60
CA ILE A 169 -24.05 5.33 36.79
C ILE A 169 -22.73 4.81 37.38
N LEU A 170 -21.59 5.25 36.83
CA LEU A 170 -20.23 4.98 37.32
C LEU A 170 -20.08 5.34 38.81
N ALA A 171 -20.60 6.49 39.25
CA ALA A 171 -20.58 6.92 40.65
C ALA A 171 -21.48 6.09 41.59
N ARG A 172 -22.33 5.18 41.06
CA ARG A 172 -23.11 4.21 41.86
C ARG A 172 -22.54 2.80 41.80
N LEU A 173 -21.83 2.45 40.72
CA LEU A 173 -21.04 1.21 40.61
C LEU A 173 -19.78 1.25 41.48
N HIS A 174 -19.10 2.40 41.53
CA HIS A 174 -17.82 2.58 42.24
C HIS A 174 -17.87 3.71 43.29
N PRO A 175 -18.60 3.53 44.40
CA PRO A 175 -18.65 4.52 45.49
C PRO A 175 -17.29 4.72 46.19
N GLU A 176 -16.33 3.80 46.01
CA GLU A 176 -14.94 3.95 46.48
C GLU A 176 -14.07 4.88 45.62
N ALA A 177 -14.49 5.19 44.38
CA ALA A 177 -13.68 5.93 43.42
C ALA A 177 -14.03 7.43 43.39
N GLN A 178 -13.03 8.30 43.21
CA GLN A 178 -13.26 9.71 42.92
C GLN A 178 -13.71 9.85 41.45
N VAL A 179 -15.02 9.75 41.22
CA VAL A 179 -15.63 9.92 39.89
C VAL A 179 -15.80 11.40 39.55
N ASN A 180 -15.18 11.83 38.46
CA ASN A 180 -15.26 13.19 37.92
C ASN A 180 -16.08 13.16 36.63
N ILE A 181 -17.32 13.66 36.67
CA ILE A 181 -18.22 13.72 35.50
C ILE A 181 -17.84 14.92 34.62
N LYS A 182 -16.66 14.83 34.00
CA LYS A 182 -15.91 15.86 33.27
C LYS A 182 -14.99 15.23 32.24
N GLY A 183 -14.62 16.00 31.21
CA GLY A 183 -13.60 15.56 30.26
C GLY A 183 -12.18 15.55 30.85
N PHE A 184 -11.32 14.65 30.35
CA PHE A 184 -9.91 14.54 30.76
C PHE A 184 -9.09 15.82 30.48
N GLU A 185 -9.58 16.71 29.61
CA GLU A 185 -9.04 18.06 29.47
C GLU A 185 -9.04 18.87 30.79
N GLU A 186 -9.95 18.58 31.73
CA GLU A 186 -10.03 19.24 33.04
C GLU A 186 -9.16 18.61 34.15
N LEU A 187 -8.27 17.64 33.85
CA LEU A 187 -7.29 17.16 34.84
C LEU A 187 -6.40 18.33 35.31
N PRO A 188 -6.36 18.66 36.63
CA PRO A 188 -5.56 19.77 37.14
C PRO A 188 -4.04 19.58 36.93
N PRO A 189 -3.27 20.61 36.54
CA PRO A 189 -1.83 20.46 36.28
C PRO A 189 -0.98 19.94 37.46
N HIS A 190 -1.46 20.07 38.70
CA HIS A 190 -0.78 19.50 39.88
C HIS A 190 -0.92 17.96 40.00
N ARG A 191 -1.78 17.33 39.19
CA ARG A 191 -1.89 15.87 39.05
C ARG A 191 -0.96 15.29 37.98
N ASN A 192 -0.14 16.13 37.33
CA ASN A 192 0.94 15.65 36.47
C ASN A 192 2.05 15.02 37.33
N GLY A 193 2.59 13.86 36.91
CA GLY A 193 3.61 13.14 37.66
C GLY A 193 3.11 12.46 38.94
N TYR A 194 1.81 12.21 39.08
CA TYR A 194 1.18 11.84 40.37
C TYR A 194 0.81 10.35 40.51
N PHE A 195 0.32 9.73 39.43
CA PHE A 195 -0.32 8.40 39.45
C PHE A 195 0.66 7.26 39.17
N ASP A 196 0.53 6.13 39.88
CA ASP A 196 1.35 4.92 39.69
C ASP A 196 1.03 4.22 38.38
N VAL A 197 -0.27 4.11 38.07
CA VAL A 197 -0.82 3.47 36.87
C VAL A 197 -1.92 4.35 36.28
N VAL A 198 -1.89 4.53 34.97
CA VAL A 198 -2.96 5.18 34.20
C VAL A 198 -3.43 4.19 33.12
N SER A 199 -4.68 3.73 33.19
CA SER A 199 -5.18 2.70 32.27
C SER A 199 -6.66 2.87 31.92
N SER A 200 -7.00 2.67 30.65
CA SER A 200 -8.34 2.90 30.08
C SER A 200 -8.46 2.39 28.64
N ASN A 201 -9.68 2.39 28.10
CA ASN A 201 -9.94 2.36 26.66
C ASN A 201 -10.21 3.79 26.19
N ILE A 202 -9.21 4.41 25.56
CA ILE A 202 -9.27 5.85 25.24
C ILE A 202 -10.11 6.09 23.97
N PRO A 203 -10.89 7.17 23.88
CA PRO A 203 -11.87 7.35 22.81
C PRO A 203 -11.22 7.57 21.44
N PHE A 204 -11.70 6.83 20.43
CA PHE A 204 -11.09 6.80 19.09
C PHE A 204 -11.59 7.96 18.20
N GLY A 205 -10.67 8.74 17.63
CA GLY A 205 -10.96 9.57 16.46
C GLY A 205 -10.00 10.73 16.22
N ASP A 206 -9.93 11.19 14.96
CA ASP A 206 -9.15 12.36 14.53
C ASP A 206 -9.91 13.67 14.83
N ILE A 207 -10.31 13.83 16.09
CA ILE A 207 -11.00 15.01 16.61
C ILE A 207 -9.99 15.87 17.36
N ARG A 208 -9.86 17.13 16.97
CA ARG A 208 -8.97 18.08 17.65
C ARG A 208 -9.48 18.39 19.06
N VAL A 209 -8.62 18.20 20.07
CA VAL A 209 -8.89 18.53 21.47
C VAL A 209 -8.52 19.99 21.75
N PHE A 210 -9.25 20.63 22.66
CA PHE A 210 -8.99 22.00 23.13
C PHE A 210 -8.53 22.00 24.59
N ASP A 211 -7.22 21.94 24.81
CA ASP A 211 -6.59 22.12 26.13
C ASP A 211 -5.54 23.24 26.05
N PRO A 212 -5.88 24.47 26.47
CA PRO A 212 -4.96 25.60 26.46
C PRO A 212 -3.73 25.43 27.36
N SER A 213 -3.75 24.52 28.33
CA SER A 213 -2.59 24.22 29.17
C SER A 213 -1.56 23.31 28.48
N PHE A 214 -1.97 22.69 27.36
CA PHE A 214 -1.19 21.67 26.65
C PHE A 214 -0.54 22.19 25.35
N ASP A 215 -1.05 23.28 24.77
CA ASP A 215 -0.55 23.88 23.52
C ASP A 215 0.74 24.68 23.73
N ASN A 216 1.86 23.98 23.96
CA ASN A 216 3.18 24.56 24.21
C ASN A 216 4.09 24.62 22.96
N GLY A 217 3.54 24.50 21.75
CA GLY A 217 4.28 24.61 20.49
C GLY A 217 5.14 23.40 20.08
N THR A 218 5.21 22.33 20.89
CA THR A 218 6.03 21.12 20.62
C THR A 218 5.20 19.97 20.00
N ALA A 219 5.70 18.73 20.04
CA ALA A 219 4.94 17.52 19.69
C ALA A 219 3.57 17.43 20.40
N ARG A 220 3.42 18.03 21.60
CA ARG A 220 2.11 18.17 22.28
C ARG A 220 1.06 18.92 21.45
N ARG A 221 1.48 19.89 20.63
CA ARG A 221 0.60 20.62 19.69
C ARG A 221 0.12 19.73 18.53
N PHE A 222 0.96 18.78 18.09
CA PHE A 222 0.55 17.76 17.12
C PHE A 222 -0.40 16.75 17.76
N ALA A 223 -0.14 16.34 19.02
CA ALA A 223 -1.01 15.45 19.77
C ALA A 223 -2.43 16.01 19.93
N LEU A 224 -2.60 17.33 20.11
CA LEU A 224 -3.92 17.98 20.16
C LEU A 224 -4.79 17.77 18.91
N ASN A 225 -4.22 17.42 17.75
CA ASN A 225 -4.99 17.26 16.50
C ASN A 225 -5.83 15.97 16.45
N SER A 226 -5.56 14.99 17.31
CA SER A 226 -6.30 13.73 17.39
C SER A 226 -6.59 13.37 18.85
N LEU A 227 -7.74 12.76 19.10
CA LEU A 227 -8.21 12.44 20.43
C LEU A 227 -7.32 11.38 21.09
N HIS A 228 -7.01 10.29 20.36
CA HIS A 228 -6.15 9.22 20.87
C HIS A 228 -4.73 9.73 21.16
N ASN A 229 -4.16 10.57 20.29
CA ASN A 229 -2.81 11.10 20.46
C ASN A 229 -2.70 12.05 21.67
N TYR A 230 -3.70 12.90 21.88
CA TYR A 230 -3.79 13.75 23.06
C TYR A 230 -3.86 12.93 24.36
N PHE A 231 -4.70 11.89 24.40
CA PHE A 231 -4.85 11.02 25.56
C PHE A 231 -3.52 10.32 25.93
N PHE A 232 -2.77 9.78 24.96
CA PHE A 232 -1.42 9.26 25.22
C PHE A 232 -0.47 10.32 25.79
N ALA A 233 -0.40 11.49 25.14
CA ALA A 233 0.57 12.51 25.53
C ALA A 233 0.29 13.12 26.92
N LYS A 234 -0.98 13.37 27.26
CA LYS A 234 -1.40 13.86 28.59
C LYS A 234 -1.44 12.76 29.65
N GLY A 235 -1.80 11.53 29.27
CA GLY A 235 -1.70 10.35 30.13
C GLY A 235 -0.26 10.14 30.60
N LEU A 236 0.72 10.15 29.70
CA LEU A 236 2.13 10.02 30.07
C LEU A 236 2.64 11.21 30.91
N ASP A 237 2.06 12.40 30.78
CA ASP A 237 2.34 13.51 31.70
C ASP A 237 1.72 13.29 33.10
N ALA A 238 0.55 12.65 33.21
CA ALA A 238 -0.13 12.31 34.47
C ALA A 238 0.57 11.19 35.29
N VAL A 239 1.14 10.19 34.61
CA VAL A 239 1.93 9.10 35.21
C VAL A 239 3.16 9.65 35.94
N ARG A 240 3.49 9.13 37.13
CA ARG A 240 4.75 9.45 37.84
C ARG A 240 5.97 8.80 37.19
N GLU A 241 7.17 9.27 37.50
CA GLU A 241 8.39 8.59 37.04
C GLU A 241 8.40 7.10 37.45
N GLY A 242 8.81 6.23 36.54
CA GLY A 242 8.75 4.77 36.70
C GLY A 242 7.36 4.13 36.68
N GLY A 243 6.28 4.92 36.69
CA GLY A 243 4.90 4.44 36.63
C GLY A 243 4.52 3.91 35.24
N VAL A 244 3.35 3.26 35.14
CA VAL A 244 2.89 2.56 33.93
C VAL A 244 1.68 3.25 33.30
N LEU A 245 1.66 3.32 31.98
CA LEU A 245 0.52 3.70 31.15
C LEU A 245 0.09 2.49 30.33
N ALA A 246 -1.20 2.15 30.32
CA ALA A 246 -1.73 1.01 29.55
C ALA A 246 -3.07 1.38 28.90
N PHE A 247 -3.05 1.70 27.61
CA PHE A 247 -4.24 2.13 26.86
C PHE A 247 -4.58 1.19 25.71
N ILE A 248 -5.87 0.83 25.61
CA ILE A 248 -6.47 0.35 24.36
C ILE A 248 -6.82 1.59 23.53
N THR A 249 -6.41 1.58 22.25
CA THR A 249 -6.51 2.71 21.32
C THR A 249 -6.87 2.23 19.91
N SER A 250 -7.26 3.14 19.01
CA SER A 250 -7.34 2.80 17.60
C SER A 250 -5.95 2.60 17.00
N GLN A 251 -5.89 1.78 15.94
CA GLN A 251 -4.69 1.55 15.12
C GLN A 251 -4.09 2.82 14.48
N GLY A 252 -4.79 3.96 14.57
CA GLY A 252 -4.31 5.26 14.10
C GLY A 252 -3.03 5.74 14.80
N VAL A 253 -2.83 5.41 16.08
CA VAL A 253 -1.58 5.73 16.79
C VAL A 253 -0.38 5.07 16.12
N MET A 254 -0.51 3.78 15.79
CA MET A 254 0.55 2.95 15.25
C MET A 254 0.74 3.15 13.74
N ASN A 255 -0.32 2.98 12.95
CA ASN A 255 -0.26 2.93 11.49
C ASN A 255 -0.26 4.32 10.82
N SER A 256 -0.62 5.41 11.51
CA SER A 256 -0.65 6.74 10.87
C SER A 256 0.74 7.34 10.77
N ALA A 257 1.19 7.64 9.54
CA ALA A 257 2.39 8.44 9.30
C ALA A 257 2.33 9.82 10.00
N MET A 258 1.14 10.43 10.10
CA MET A 258 0.94 11.73 10.76
C MET A 258 1.12 11.67 12.29
N ALA A 259 1.11 10.47 12.89
CA ALA A 259 1.37 10.28 14.33
C ALA A 259 2.86 10.09 14.67
N TYR A 260 3.78 10.12 13.68
CA TYR A 260 5.23 10.02 13.91
C TYR A 260 5.76 10.94 15.03
N PRO A 261 5.43 12.26 15.08
CA PRO A 261 5.93 13.15 16.15
C PRO A 261 5.40 12.77 17.53
N VAL A 262 4.26 12.08 17.61
CA VAL A 262 3.64 11.61 18.86
C VAL A 262 4.33 10.34 19.32
N ARG A 263 4.55 9.35 18.43
CA ARG A 263 5.31 8.13 18.77
C ARG A 263 6.75 8.47 19.19
N GLN A 264 7.40 9.39 18.49
CA GLN A 264 8.73 9.90 18.86
C GLN A 264 8.72 10.64 20.21
N TYR A 265 7.68 11.40 20.55
CA TYR A 265 7.52 12.03 21.87
C TYR A 265 7.34 11.01 23.00
N LEU A 266 6.62 9.91 22.74
CA LEU A 266 6.42 8.82 23.71
C LEU A 266 7.73 8.07 23.97
N MET A 267 8.46 7.64 22.94
CA MET A 267 9.73 6.90 23.10
C MET A 267 10.84 7.75 23.75
N ASN A 268 10.84 9.06 23.55
CA ASN A 268 11.73 10.01 24.27
C ASN A 268 11.43 10.15 25.77
N ARG A 269 10.33 9.57 26.28
CA ARG A 269 9.81 9.81 27.65
C ARG A 269 9.33 8.53 28.36
N SER A 270 9.47 7.38 27.71
CA SER A 270 9.02 6.10 28.22
C SER A 270 9.77 4.94 27.59
N ARG A 271 9.66 3.77 28.20
CA ARG A 271 10.05 2.47 27.65
C ARG A 271 8.82 1.79 27.10
N LEU A 272 8.93 1.17 25.92
CA LEU A 272 7.87 0.34 25.37
C LEU A 272 7.85 -1.01 26.12
N LEU A 273 6.85 -1.23 26.96
CA LEU A 273 6.70 -2.51 27.66
C LEU A 273 6.03 -3.55 26.78
N SER A 274 5.00 -3.16 26.03
CA SER A 274 4.32 -4.03 25.06
C SER A 274 3.47 -3.20 24.09
N ALA A 275 3.36 -3.65 22.84
CA ALA A 275 2.24 -3.30 21.98
C ALA A 275 1.63 -4.59 21.41
N VAL A 276 0.31 -4.71 21.44
CA VAL A 276 -0.42 -5.90 20.97
C VAL A 276 -1.59 -5.44 20.11
N ARG A 277 -1.67 -5.91 18.86
CA ARG A 277 -2.81 -5.67 17.99
C ARG A 277 -3.95 -6.63 18.34
N LEU A 278 -5.12 -6.06 18.59
CA LEU A 278 -6.34 -6.80 18.95
C LEU A 278 -7.21 -7.01 17.71
N PRO A 279 -8.00 -8.10 17.64
CA PRO A 279 -8.78 -8.41 16.45
C PRO A 279 -9.94 -7.42 16.26
N ASN A 280 -10.31 -7.16 15.01
CA ASN A 280 -11.38 -6.24 14.64
C ASN A 280 -12.73 -6.62 15.28
N ASN A 281 -13.01 -7.93 15.48
CA ASN A 281 -14.25 -8.40 16.10
C ASN A 281 -14.31 -8.33 17.63
N LEU A 282 -13.31 -7.70 18.29
CA LEU A 282 -13.27 -7.51 19.75
C LEU A 282 -14.51 -6.79 20.32
N PHE A 283 -15.10 -5.88 19.55
CA PHE A 283 -16.22 -5.04 20.00
C PHE A 283 -17.58 -5.43 19.38
N THR A 284 -17.65 -6.49 18.56
CA THR A 284 -18.88 -6.87 17.84
C THR A 284 -20.02 -7.24 18.80
N ASP A 285 -19.76 -8.14 19.77
CA ASP A 285 -20.79 -8.61 20.72
C ASP A 285 -21.25 -7.53 21.72
N TYR A 286 -20.35 -6.63 22.14
CA TYR A 286 -20.61 -5.66 23.21
C TYR A 286 -21.08 -4.28 22.72
N ALA A 287 -20.62 -3.84 21.55
CA ALA A 287 -20.89 -2.50 21.02
C ALA A 287 -21.36 -2.48 19.55
N GLY A 288 -21.38 -3.63 18.87
CA GLY A 288 -21.91 -3.74 17.49
C GLY A 288 -21.01 -3.16 16.41
N THR A 289 -19.68 -3.10 16.62
CA THR A 289 -18.71 -2.54 15.66
C THR A 289 -17.46 -3.38 15.50
N GLU A 290 -17.01 -3.52 14.25
CA GLU A 290 -15.80 -4.26 13.88
C GLU A 290 -14.65 -3.29 13.58
N VAL A 291 -14.00 -2.81 14.64
CA VAL A 291 -12.93 -1.79 14.57
C VAL A 291 -11.62 -2.33 15.13
N GLY A 292 -10.58 -2.28 14.29
CA GLY A 292 -9.23 -2.66 14.69
C GLY A 292 -8.67 -1.74 15.77
N SER A 293 -8.12 -2.34 16.83
CA SER A 293 -7.55 -1.64 17.98
C SER A 293 -6.20 -2.21 18.37
N ASP A 294 -5.38 -1.40 19.04
CA ASP A 294 -4.07 -1.77 19.57
C ASP A 294 -4.07 -1.49 21.09
N LEU A 295 -3.52 -2.41 21.88
CA LEU A 295 -3.17 -2.19 23.29
C LEU A 295 -1.70 -1.78 23.36
N ILE A 296 -1.40 -0.63 23.94
CA ILE A 296 -0.03 -0.13 24.11
C ILE A 296 0.24 0.11 25.60
N ILE A 297 1.32 -0.49 26.10
CA ILE A 297 1.78 -0.36 27.48
C ILE A 297 3.18 0.27 27.49
N LEU A 298 3.32 1.36 28.25
CA LEU A 298 4.53 2.18 28.37
C LEU A 298 4.93 2.34 29.84
N GLN A 299 6.22 2.30 30.16
CA GLN A 299 6.73 2.70 31.48
C GLN A 299 7.39 4.07 31.39
N LYS A 300 7.02 5.02 32.24
CA LYS A 300 7.58 6.38 32.19
C LYS A 300 9.05 6.40 32.63
N ASP A 301 9.90 6.92 31.74
CA ASP A 301 11.33 7.07 31.93
C ASP A 301 11.77 8.34 31.19
N THR A 302 11.91 9.41 31.95
CA THR A 302 12.38 10.73 31.50
C THR A 302 13.78 11.05 32.03
N LEU A 303 14.24 10.32 33.05
CA LEU A 303 15.53 10.56 33.72
C LEU A 303 16.70 9.77 33.13
N SER A 304 16.50 8.58 32.54
CA SER A 304 17.63 7.69 32.19
C SER A 304 18.44 8.11 30.96
N GLN A 305 17.93 9.02 30.12
CA GLN A 305 18.58 9.52 28.88
C GLN A 305 19.15 8.43 27.95
N ARG A 306 18.55 7.24 27.98
CA ARG A 306 18.95 6.05 27.20
C ARG A 306 18.73 6.24 25.69
N GLU A 307 19.49 5.51 24.89
CA GLU A 307 19.13 5.32 23.48
C GLU A 307 17.91 4.41 23.30
N TYR A 308 17.21 4.57 22.18
CA TYR A 308 16.15 3.66 21.77
C TYR A 308 16.72 2.27 21.45
N THR A 309 16.05 1.23 21.92
CA THR A 309 16.26 -0.14 21.43
C THR A 309 15.88 -0.27 19.94
N SER A 310 16.26 -1.37 19.28
CA SER A 310 15.78 -1.69 17.93
C SER A 310 14.24 -1.72 17.86
N LEU A 311 13.62 -2.37 18.84
CA LEU A 311 12.16 -2.50 18.98
C LEU A 311 11.44 -1.15 19.04
N GLU A 312 12.02 -0.18 19.75
CA GLU A 312 11.45 1.17 19.90
C GLU A 312 11.68 2.06 18.68
N ARG A 313 12.73 1.79 17.88
CA ARG A 313 12.89 2.39 16.55
C ARG A 313 11.77 1.88 15.63
N SER A 314 11.53 0.56 15.61
CA SER A 314 10.40 -0.03 14.87
C SER A 314 9.02 0.46 15.35
N PHE A 315 8.86 0.84 16.62
CA PHE A 315 7.63 1.48 17.09
C PHE A 315 7.41 2.88 16.50
N VAL A 316 8.47 3.68 16.32
CA VAL A 316 8.34 5.03 15.74
C VAL A 316 8.03 4.96 14.23
N GLU A 317 8.65 4.04 13.50
CA GLU A 317 8.54 3.94 12.04
C GLU A 317 7.29 3.20 11.53
N VAL A 318 6.94 3.47 10.27
CA VAL A 318 5.75 2.94 9.58
C VAL A 318 6.08 2.63 8.12
N GLY A 319 5.81 1.39 7.70
CA GLY A 319 5.98 0.91 6.34
C GLY A 319 4.69 0.96 5.52
N THR A 320 4.84 1.07 4.20
CA THR A 320 3.78 0.79 3.23
C THR A 320 4.07 -0.55 2.58
N GLN A 321 3.10 -1.46 2.65
CA GLN A 321 3.20 -2.84 2.22
C GLN A 321 2.91 -3.00 0.72
N ALA A 322 3.35 -4.13 0.15
CA ALA A 322 3.12 -4.46 -1.27
C ALA A 322 1.62 -4.63 -1.62
N ASP A 323 0.77 -4.86 -0.62
CA ASP A 323 -0.69 -4.89 -0.74
C ASP A 323 -1.35 -3.48 -0.71
N GLY A 324 -0.54 -2.42 -0.62
CA GLY A 324 -1.00 -1.03 -0.55
C GLY A 324 -1.48 -0.58 0.83
N THR A 325 -1.43 -1.45 1.85
CA THR A 325 -1.78 -1.10 3.24
C THR A 325 -0.60 -0.43 3.96
N THR A 326 -0.89 0.30 5.03
CA THR A 326 0.13 0.98 5.86
C THR A 326 0.13 0.38 7.27
N GLN A 327 1.28 -0.11 7.72
CA GLN A 327 1.43 -0.81 9.00
C GLN A 327 2.69 -0.35 9.76
N ASN A 328 2.61 -0.30 11.08
CA ASN A 328 3.74 0.05 11.95
C ASN A 328 4.81 -1.06 11.95
N GLU A 329 6.08 -0.67 11.85
CA GLU A 329 7.21 -1.62 11.72
C GLU A 329 7.33 -2.57 12.93
N TYR A 330 6.91 -2.15 14.12
CA TYR A 330 6.88 -3.01 15.32
C TYR A 330 6.09 -4.30 15.08
N PHE A 331 4.95 -4.25 14.39
CA PHE A 331 4.10 -5.43 14.20
C PHE A 331 4.65 -6.40 13.15
N GLU A 332 5.37 -5.90 12.14
CA GLU A 332 6.10 -6.73 11.18
C GLU A 332 7.27 -7.48 11.85
N HIS A 333 7.97 -6.81 12.78
CA HIS A 333 9.13 -7.37 13.48
C HIS A 333 8.76 -8.31 14.65
N THR A 334 7.58 -8.16 15.26
CA THR A 334 7.18 -8.92 16.46
C THR A 334 6.08 -9.95 16.25
N ALA A 335 5.28 -9.81 15.18
CA ALA A 335 4.03 -10.55 14.96
C ALA A 335 3.06 -10.54 16.16
N ALA A 336 3.08 -9.48 17.00
CA ALA A 336 2.24 -9.34 18.19
C ALA A 336 0.77 -8.98 17.85
N ILE A 337 0.08 -9.88 17.16
CA ILE A 337 -1.26 -9.70 16.61
C ILE A 337 -2.15 -10.88 17.01
N VAL A 338 -3.16 -10.64 17.85
CA VAL A 338 -4.12 -11.66 18.31
C VAL A 338 -5.17 -11.91 17.23
N HIS A 339 -5.08 -13.05 16.53
CA HIS A 339 -5.97 -13.41 15.44
C HIS A 339 -5.94 -14.93 15.12
N THR A 340 -7.03 -15.44 14.55
CA THR A 340 -7.09 -16.77 13.90
C THR A 340 -7.14 -16.66 12.38
N ARG A 341 -7.61 -15.54 11.83
CA ARG A 341 -7.66 -15.24 10.39
C ARG A 341 -7.28 -13.80 10.11
N GLY A 342 -6.69 -13.55 8.93
CA GLY A 342 -6.39 -12.20 8.44
C GLY A 342 -6.65 -12.09 6.94
N HIS A 343 -7.14 -10.94 6.49
CA HIS A 343 -7.31 -10.64 5.06
C HIS A 343 -7.16 -9.13 4.80
N VAL A 344 -6.94 -8.75 3.54
CA VAL A 344 -6.99 -7.33 3.13
C VAL A 344 -8.43 -6.95 2.81
N GLY A 345 -8.92 -5.91 3.46
CA GLY A 345 -10.23 -5.30 3.23
C GLY A 345 -10.12 -3.79 3.32
N THR A 346 -11.16 -3.12 3.83
CA THR A 346 -11.18 -1.66 4.02
C THR A 346 -11.38 -1.25 5.47
N ASP A 347 -10.74 -0.15 5.89
CA ASP A 347 -11.01 0.51 7.17
C ASP A 347 -12.40 1.21 7.18
N PRO A 348 -12.90 1.67 8.34
CA PRO A 348 -14.16 2.43 8.44
C PRO A 348 -14.21 3.77 7.68
N TYR A 349 -13.14 4.13 6.96
CA TYR A 349 -13.03 5.31 6.11
C TYR A 349 -12.82 4.96 4.62
N GLY A 350 -12.86 3.68 4.25
CA GLY A 350 -12.78 3.19 2.87
C GLY A 350 -11.36 3.00 2.33
N LYS A 351 -10.32 2.99 3.18
CA LYS A 351 -8.92 2.76 2.76
C LYS A 351 -8.52 1.29 2.88
N PRO A 352 -7.62 0.76 2.02
CA PRO A 352 -7.07 -0.58 2.19
C PRO A 352 -6.45 -0.79 3.59
N ALA A 353 -6.86 -1.86 4.27
CA ALA A 353 -6.38 -2.22 5.60
C ALA A 353 -6.37 -3.75 5.80
N ARG A 354 -5.44 -4.25 6.60
CA ARG A 354 -5.43 -5.65 7.05
C ARG A 354 -6.44 -5.82 8.18
N ILE A 355 -7.47 -6.62 7.93
CA ILE A 355 -8.54 -6.96 8.88
C ILE A 355 -8.16 -8.28 9.55
N TYR A 356 -8.08 -8.25 10.88
CA TYR A 356 -7.72 -9.40 11.72
C TYR A 356 -8.95 -9.87 12.50
N LEU A 357 -9.26 -11.17 12.45
CA LEU A 357 -10.43 -11.77 13.10
C LEU A 357 -10.01 -12.93 13.99
N HIS A 358 -10.76 -13.15 15.07
CA HIS A 358 -10.50 -14.23 16.02
C HIS A 358 -11.76 -15.06 16.29
N ASP A 359 -11.69 -16.36 15.99
CA ASP A 359 -12.82 -17.30 16.04
C ASP A 359 -13.09 -17.89 17.45
N GLY A 360 -12.07 -17.96 18.31
CA GLY A 360 -12.16 -18.60 19.63
C GLY A 360 -12.98 -17.88 20.71
N GLY A 361 -13.61 -16.75 20.38
CA GLY A 361 -14.37 -15.93 21.33
C GLY A 361 -13.52 -15.22 22.39
N MET A 362 -14.20 -14.53 23.32
CA MET A 362 -13.58 -13.58 24.25
C MET A 362 -12.51 -14.19 25.18
N GLU A 363 -12.71 -15.42 25.65
CA GLU A 363 -11.74 -16.07 26.55
C GLU A 363 -10.43 -16.42 25.83
N ALA A 364 -10.52 -16.88 24.57
CA ALA A 364 -9.32 -17.17 23.77
C ALA A 364 -8.58 -15.87 23.38
N ILE A 365 -9.30 -14.82 22.99
CA ILE A 365 -8.72 -13.49 22.73
C ILE A 365 -8.00 -12.96 23.98
N ALA A 366 -8.60 -13.12 25.17
CA ALA A 366 -7.99 -12.71 26.43
C ALA A 366 -6.75 -13.54 26.79
N ALA A 367 -6.76 -14.85 26.53
CA ALA A 367 -5.63 -15.75 26.76
C ALA A 367 -4.44 -15.45 25.83
N ASP A 368 -4.68 -15.31 24.52
CA ASP A 368 -3.65 -14.99 23.53
C ASP A 368 -3.05 -13.60 23.78
N MET A 369 -3.89 -12.61 24.10
CA MET A 369 -3.42 -11.29 24.53
C MET A 369 -2.57 -11.39 25.80
N LYS A 370 -3.02 -12.12 26.84
CA LYS A 370 -2.25 -12.28 28.08
C LYS A 370 -0.90 -12.97 27.83
N TYR A 371 -0.82 -13.96 26.94
CA TYR A 371 0.44 -14.59 26.56
C TYR A 371 1.46 -13.59 26.00
N PHE A 372 1.04 -12.70 25.09
CA PHE A 372 1.91 -11.61 24.61
C PHE A 372 2.28 -10.62 25.70
N LEU A 373 1.33 -10.24 26.58
CA LEU A 373 1.59 -9.31 27.68
C LEU A 373 2.59 -9.87 28.70
N ASP A 374 2.39 -11.09 29.18
CA ASP A 374 3.24 -11.70 30.20
C ASP A 374 4.67 -11.90 29.69
N ARG A 375 4.84 -12.38 28.45
CA ARG A 375 6.17 -12.49 27.82
C ARG A 375 6.85 -11.12 27.76
N ASN A 376 6.21 -10.14 27.13
CA ASN A 376 6.80 -8.83 26.90
C ASN A 376 7.08 -8.09 28.23
N LEU A 377 6.21 -8.19 29.24
CA LEU A 377 6.45 -7.63 30.58
C LEU A 377 7.63 -8.30 31.28
N SER A 378 7.79 -9.62 31.16
CA SER A 378 8.91 -10.34 31.79
C SER A 378 10.29 -9.95 31.23
N GLU A 379 10.32 -9.45 29.99
CA GLU A 379 11.53 -9.00 29.30
C GLU A 379 11.81 -7.49 29.47
N GLN A 380 10.77 -6.65 29.43
CA GLN A 380 10.92 -5.18 29.26
C GLN A 380 10.61 -4.35 30.53
N LEU A 381 9.96 -4.91 31.56
CA LEU A 381 9.56 -4.16 32.75
C LEU A 381 10.73 -3.90 33.72
N ASP A 382 11.11 -2.64 33.90
CA ASP A 382 12.01 -2.25 34.98
C ASP A 382 11.23 -2.06 36.28
N LEU A 383 11.04 -3.17 37.00
CA LEU A 383 10.37 -3.19 38.30
C LEU A 383 11.13 -2.35 39.35
N ASP A 384 12.44 -2.17 39.22
CA ASP A 384 13.24 -1.33 40.12
C ASP A 384 12.93 0.15 39.96
N LEU A 385 12.83 0.63 38.71
CA LEU A 385 12.36 1.97 38.39
C LEU A 385 10.92 2.19 38.86
N TYR A 386 10.04 1.19 38.71
CA TYR A 386 8.67 1.26 39.24
C TYR A 386 8.64 1.41 40.76
N LEU A 387 9.36 0.56 41.49
CA LEU A 387 9.36 0.54 42.96
C LEU A 387 10.08 1.75 43.57
N ARG A 388 11.21 2.19 42.99
CA ARG A 388 12.04 3.31 43.48
C ARG A 388 11.29 4.63 43.60
N HIS A 389 10.32 4.85 42.71
CA HIS A 389 9.50 6.06 42.67
C HIS A 389 8.09 5.86 43.25
N SER A 390 7.78 4.70 43.83
CA SER A 390 6.48 4.42 44.45
C SER A 390 6.19 5.33 45.65
N PRO A 391 4.94 5.79 45.87
CA PRO A 391 4.57 6.48 47.09
C PRO A 391 4.74 5.58 48.34
N VAL A 392 4.50 4.28 48.20
CA VAL A 392 4.63 3.26 49.24
C VAL A 392 6.09 3.15 49.70
N GLN A 393 6.34 3.25 51.01
CA GLN A 393 7.70 3.28 51.55
C GLN A 393 8.33 1.88 51.60
N GLU A 394 7.49 0.87 51.85
CA GLU A 394 7.80 -0.55 51.87
C GLU A 394 8.38 -1.01 50.51
N PHE A 395 7.77 -0.56 49.40
CA PHE A 395 8.27 -0.80 48.04
C PHE A 395 9.58 -0.09 47.74
N ARG A 396 9.75 1.18 48.16
CA ARG A 396 11.03 1.91 48.00
C ARG A 396 12.16 1.26 48.81
N ASN A 397 11.86 0.79 50.02
CA ASN A 397 12.81 0.04 50.85
C ASN A 397 13.20 -1.32 50.25
N LEU A 398 12.36 -1.91 49.39
CA LEU A 398 12.66 -3.17 48.70
C LEU A 398 13.82 -3.01 47.70
N VAL A 399 13.89 -1.86 47.00
CA VAL A 399 14.94 -1.61 45.99
C VAL A 399 16.35 -1.63 46.59
N SER A 400 16.48 -1.28 47.88
CA SER A 400 17.73 -1.35 48.65
C SER A 400 18.12 -2.76 49.09
N ARG A 401 17.28 -3.78 48.86
CA ARG A 401 17.59 -5.19 49.13
C ARG A 401 18.17 -5.84 47.86
N PRO A 402 19.17 -6.72 47.95
CA PRO A 402 19.58 -7.53 46.81
C PRO A 402 18.45 -8.50 46.42
N ALA A 403 18.25 -8.68 45.12
CA ALA A 403 17.51 -9.80 44.54
C ALA A 403 18.27 -10.23 43.29
N GLU A 404 18.45 -11.54 43.10
CA GLU A 404 19.26 -12.11 42.02
C GLU A 404 18.45 -12.27 40.73
N THR A 405 17.11 -12.34 40.83
CA THR A 405 16.21 -12.45 39.67
C THR A 405 14.97 -11.56 39.83
N MET A 406 14.37 -11.19 38.69
CA MET A 406 13.08 -10.50 38.62
C MET A 406 11.98 -11.28 39.38
N GLN A 407 11.99 -12.61 39.27
CA GLN A 407 11.01 -13.50 39.92
C GLN A 407 11.10 -13.44 41.45
N GLN A 408 12.32 -13.38 42.03
CA GLN A 408 12.50 -13.15 43.47
C GLN A 408 11.90 -11.79 43.88
N ARG A 409 12.11 -10.74 43.09
CA ARG A 409 11.61 -9.39 43.38
C ARG A 409 10.08 -9.29 43.29
N ILE A 410 9.48 -9.91 42.27
CA ILE A 410 8.02 -10.06 42.14
C ILE A 410 7.44 -10.80 43.35
N ALA A 411 8.07 -11.88 43.80
CA ALA A 411 7.62 -12.63 44.98
C ALA A 411 7.62 -11.76 46.25
N GLN A 412 8.67 -10.96 46.47
CA GLN A 412 8.76 -10.02 47.59
C GLN A 412 7.68 -8.91 47.53
N VAL A 413 7.37 -8.37 46.35
CA VAL A 413 6.28 -7.40 46.17
C VAL A 413 4.91 -8.04 46.49
N ARG A 414 4.67 -9.25 45.99
CA ARG A 414 3.45 -10.03 46.30
C ARG A 414 3.34 -10.38 47.78
N GLU A 415 4.46 -10.62 48.47
CA GLU A 415 4.52 -10.85 49.92
C GLU A 415 4.12 -9.60 50.71
N ILE A 416 4.68 -8.42 50.38
CA ILE A 416 4.29 -7.13 50.98
C ILE A 416 2.77 -6.89 50.84
N ASN A 417 2.21 -7.15 49.66
CA ASN A 417 0.77 -7.02 49.42
C ASN A 417 -0.07 -7.99 50.27
N ARG A 418 0.38 -9.25 50.44
CA ARG A 418 -0.30 -10.19 51.34
C ARG A 418 -0.18 -9.79 52.81
N SER A 419 0.98 -9.31 53.25
CA SER A 419 1.18 -8.89 54.65
C SER A 419 0.35 -7.65 55.01
N GLY A 420 0.10 -6.76 54.05
CA GLY A 420 -0.85 -5.65 54.20
C GLY A 420 -2.27 -6.13 54.50
N ASN A 421 -2.77 -7.09 53.71
CA ASN A 421 -4.11 -7.66 53.88
C ASN A 421 -4.24 -8.55 55.15
N MET A 422 -3.20 -9.28 55.55
CA MET A 422 -3.25 -10.28 56.63
C MET A 422 -3.39 -9.69 58.05
N ASN A 423 -3.14 -8.39 58.26
CA ASN A 423 -3.39 -7.76 59.55
C ASN A 423 -4.90 -7.64 59.89
N GLY A 424 -5.79 -7.95 58.93
CA GLY A 424 -7.19 -8.27 59.19
C GLY A 424 -7.45 -9.78 59.23
N HIS A 425 -7.31 -10.39 60.41
CA HIS A 425 -7.45 -11.83 60.70
C HIS A 425 -6.38 -12.77 60.09
N SER A 426 -5.64 -13.46 60.96
CA SER A 426 -5.86 -14.90 61.20
C SER A 426 -5.10 -15.46 62.40
N THR A 427 -5.58 -16.58 62.94
CA THR A 427 -4.94 -17.38 63.98
C THR A 427 -3.77 -18.22 63.47
N SER A 428 -2.84 -18.56 64.36
CA SER A 428 -1.63 -19.34 64.08
C SER A 428 -1.88 -20.83 63.79
N THR A 429 -1.22 -21.36 62.76
CA THR A 429 -0.77 -22.77 62.70
C THR A 429 0.62 -22.82 62.05
N ASP A 430 1.36 -23.92 62.25
CA ASP A 430 2.82 -24.01 62.22
C ASP A 430 3.33 -25.10 61.23
N ARG A 431 4.63 -25.07 60.90
CA ARG A 431 5.44 -26.13 60.24
C ARG A 431 5.27 -26.32 58.72
N GLN A 432 6.27 -26.80 57.96
CA GLN A 432 7.71 -27.01 58.23
C GLN A 432 8.50 -26.96 56.90
N ALA A 433 9.80 -26.66 56.98
CA ALA A 433 10.71 -26.73 55.83
C ALA A 433 11.73 -27.87 55.99
N VAL A 434 12.25 -28.38 54.87
CA VAL A 434 13.39 -29.33 54.81
C VAL A 434 14.43 -28.80 53.83
N GLN A 435 15.68 -28.69 54.28
CA GLN A 435 16.85 -28.33 53.47
C GLN A 435 17.77 -29.54 53.27
N VAL A 436 18.57 -29.53 52.19
CA VAL A 436 19.84 -30.27 52.11
C VAL A 436 20.89 -29.36 51.43
N GLU A 437 22.09 -29.23 52.02
CA GLU A 437 23.24 -28.47 51.45
C GLU A 437 23.96 -29.28 50.32
N ARG A 438 24.92 -28.79 49.50
CA ARG A 438 26.21 -28.08 49.74
C ARG A 438 26.74 -27.50 48.39
N ARG A 439 27.52 -26.39 48.33
CA ARG A 439 29.01 -26.26 48.44
C ARG A 439 29.80 -27.30 47.59
N THR A 440 30.90 -27.06 46.85
CA THR A 440 31.83 -25.93 46.51
C THR A 440 32.83 -26.46 45.43
N SER A 441 33.71 -25.76 44.68
CA SER A 441 34.11 -24.34 44.47
C SER A 441 34.99 -24.22 43.19
N THR A 442 35.41 -23.00 42.80
CA THR A 442 36.36 -22.68 41.70
C THR A 442 37.78 -23.23 41.90
N PRO A 443 38.60 -23.39 40.83
CA PRO A 443 39.66 -22.42 40.42
C PRO A 443 39.83 -22.33 38.87
N GLU A 444 40.62 -21.50 38.14
CA GLU A 444 41.45 -20.27 38.25
C GLU A 444 41.87 -19.89 36.79
N GLN A 445 42.69 -18.84 36.57
CA GLN A 445 43.21 -18.39 35.25
C GLN A 445 44.75 -18.61 35.14
N PRO A 446 45.41 -18.37 33.98
CA PRO A 446 45.95 -17.02 33.62
C PRO A 446 45.89 -16.69 32.10
N SER A 447 45.69 -15.44 31.65
CA SER A 447 46.69 -14.37 31.28
C SER A 447 47.72 -14.78 30.19
N THR A 448 48.26 -13.90 29.32
CA THR A 448 48.32 -12.41 29.25
C THR A 448 47.45 -11.84 28.07
N ASP A 449 47.69 -10.80 27.25
CA ASP A 449 48.79 -9.84 26.98
C ASP A 449 48.30 -8.48 26.38
N ALA A 450 49.19 -7.60 25.89
CA ALA A 450 48.96 -6.14 25.78
C ALA A 450 49.08 -5.48 24.38
N ARG A 451 48.56 -4.24 24.29
CA ARG A 451 48.62 -3.30 23.13
C ARG A 451 49.89 -2.44 23.12
N PRO A 452 50.16 -1.66 22.05
CA PRO A 452 49.80 -0.22 22.12
C PRO A 452 49.34 0.47 20.81
N THR A 453 48.57 1.57 20.94
CA THR A 453 48.45 2.84 20.14
C THR A 453 48.86 2.93 18.63
N ALA A 454 48.31 3.79 17.75
CA ALA A 454 47.19 4.76 17.65
C ALA A 454 47.35 5.55 16.30
N ALA A 455 46.45 6.37 15.70
CA ALA A 455 44.98 6.56 15.66
C ALA A 455 44.63 7.65 14.59
N LYS A 456 43.33 7.94 14.32
CA LYS A 456 42.76 8.82 13.24
C LYS A 456 42.73 8.13 11.85
N THR A 457 41.84 8.45 10.90
CA THR A 457 40.86 9.56 10.71
C THR A 457 39.38 9.11 10.55
N THR A 458 38.47 10.06 10.34
CA THR A 458 36.99 9.92 10.31
C THR A 458 36.38 9.41 8.99
N PRO A 459 35.12 8.88 9.01
CA PRO A 459 34.41 8.34 7.84
C PRO A 459 33.34 9.28 7.26
N GLU A 460 32.93 9.06 6.00
CA GLU A 460 31.60 9.37 5.43
C GLU A 460 31.49 8.76 4.00
N PRO A 461 30.31 8.69 3.33
CA PRO A 461 29.33 7.62 3.55
C PRO A 461 29.00 6.80 2.27
N VAL A 462 28.11 5.82 2.36
CA VAL A 462 27.48 5.15 1.20
C VAL A 462 25.97 5.39 1.26
N MET A 463 25.38 5.78 0.13
CA MET A 463 24.00 6.28 -0.01
C MET A 463 22.94 5.18 -0.03
N SER A 464 21.69 5.55 0.26
CA SER A 464 20.50 4.71 0.07
C SER A 464 19.56 5.26 -1.01
N LEU A 465 19.24 4.39 -1.98
CA LEU A 465 17.96 4.26 -2.71
C LEU A 465 17.23 5.45 -3.39
N TYR A 466 17.68 6.71 -3.29
CA TYR A 466 16.89 7.87 -3.77
C TYR A 466 17.41 8.61 -5.02
N ASP A 467 18.57 8.23 -5.58
CA ASP A 467 19.15 8.87 -6.78
C ASP A 467 18.66 8.27 -8.13
N LEU A 468 17.71 7.33 -8.12
CA LEU A 468 17.39 6.50 -9.30
C LEU A 468 16.48 7.16 -10.35
N PHE A 469 15.82 8.29 -10.04
CA PHE A 469 14.84 8.95 -10.92
C PHE A 469 15.09 10.46 -11.06
N GLY A 470 16.29 10.82 -11.56
CA GLY A 470 16.78 12.20 -11.62
C GLY A 470 16.00 13.15 -12.54
N PHE A 471 15.09 13.95 -11.94
CA PHE A 471 14.59 15.21 -12.51
C PHE A 471 14.96 16.37 -11.58
N THR A 472 15.71 17.36 -12.08
CA THR A 472 16.23 18.49 -11.29
C THR A 472 15.29 19.70 -11.26
N GLN A 473 15.42 20.52 -10.22
CA GLN A 473 14.31 21.34 -9.71
C GLN A 473 14.14 22.75 -10.33
N GLU A 474 14.87 23.09 -11.40
CA GLU A 474 15.14 24.49 -11.77
C GLU A 474 14.44 25.01 -13.05
N GLU A 475 13.37 24.36 -13.53
CA GLU A 475 12.72 24.75 -14.80
C GLU A 475 11.57 25.79 -14.67
N ARG A 476 11.43 26.52 -13.55
CA ARG A 476 10.31 27.47 -13.35
C ARG A 476 10.66 28.80 -12.64
N SER A 477 11.21 29.78 -13.39
CA SER A 477 10.52 31.08 -13.66
C SER A 477 11.39 32.18 -14.32
N GLN A 478 11.28 32.27 -15.65
CA GLN A 478 11.24 33.47 -16.51
C GLN A 478 12.04 34.78 -16.21
N VAL A 479 12.96 35.08 -17.16
CA VAL A 479 13.03 36.34 -17.96
C VAL A 479 13.59 37.65 -17.31
N ARG A 480 14.85 37.99 -17.65
CA ARG A 480 15.16 39.08 -18.63
C ARG A 480 16.62 39.08 -19.13
N LYS A 481 16.89 39.84 -20.20
CA LYS A 481 18.12 39.82 -21.02
C LYS A 481 19.17 40.86 -20.59
N ARG A 482 20.48 40.53 -20.66
CA ARG A 482 21.44 41.21 -21.58
C ARG A 482 22.84 40.55 -21.66
N LYS A 483 23.60 40.95 -22.70
CA LYS A 483 24.94 40.48 -23.10
C LYS A 483 26.05 41.02 -22.17
N THR A 484 27.16 40.30 -21.99
CA THR A 484 28.49 40.64 -22.60
C THR A 484 29.65 39.67 -22.29
N ARG A 485 30.28 39.16 -23.37
CA ARG A 485 31.74 39.08 -23.68
C ARG A 485 32.77 38.40 -22.74
N SER A 486 33.76 37.77 -23.41
CA SER A 486 35.12 37.40 -22.94
C SER A 486 35.23 36.12 -22.07
N THR A 487 36.29 35.28 -22.16
CA THR A 487 37.38 35.18 -23.17
C THR A 487 37.92 33.73 -23.23
N LYS A 488 38.59 33.35 -24.33
CA LYS A 488 39.43 32.14 -24.38
C LYS A 488 40.54 32.21 -23.32
N LYS A 489 40.96 31.05 -22.80
CA LYS A 489 42.38 30.78 -22.58
C LYS A 489 42.71 29.35 -23.00
N ASP A 490 43.82 29.18 -23.69
CA ASP A 490 44.18 27.94 -24.37
C ASP A 490 45.14 27.07 -23.54
N SER A 491 45.41 25.89 -24.07
CA SER A 491 46.31 24.86 -23.58
C SER A 491 47.74 25.34 -23.24
N ARG A 492 48.38 24.63 -22.29
CA ARG A 492 49.83 24.74 -22.06
C ARG A 492 50.57 23.82 -23.03
N GLN A 493 51.54 24.36 -23.77
CA GLN A 493 52.62 23.53 -24.32
C GLN A 493 53.79 23.43 -23.33
N LEU A 494 54.33 22.21 -23.28
CA LEU A 494 55.67 21.75 -22.89
C LEU A 494 56.69 22.77 -22.36
N SER A 495 57.31 22.42 -21.24
CA SER A 495 58.66 22.90 -20.91
C SER A 495 59.68 22.28 -21.88
N LEU A 496 60.62 23.08 -22.39
CA LEU A 496 61.70 22.60 -23.25
C LEU A 496 63.04 23.25 -22.83
N PHE A 497 63.53 22.86 -21.65
CA PHE A 497 64.83 23.25 -21.12
C PHE A 497 65.66 22.01 -20.77
N ASP A 498 66.27 21.43 -21.81
CA ASP A 498 67.33 20.43 -21.85
C ASP A 498 67.77 20.37 -23.33
N MET A 499 69.02 20.52 -23.78
CA MET A 499 70.33 20.74 -23.14
C MET A 499 71.14 21.77 -23.98
N PRO A 500 72.43 21.54 -24.32
CA PRO A 500 73.67 21.85 -23.61
C PRO A 500 74.24 23.26 -24.00
N PRO A 501 75.45 23.71 -23.56
CA PRO A 501 75.77 25.14 -23.51
C PRO A 501 76.53 25.75 -24.71
N LEU A 502 76.42 27.09 -24.80
CA LEU A 502 77.30 28.09 -25.45
C LEU A 502 77.38 28.19 -26.99
N GLU A 503 76.91 29.34 -27.52
CA GLU A 503 77.76 30.37 -28.17
C GLU A 503 76.99 31.71 -28.31
N GLN A 504 77.66 32.82 -28.69
CA GLN A 504 77.08 34.19 -28.68
C GLN A 504 77.27 34.94 -30.01
N HIS A 505 76.19 35.52 -30.56
CA HIS A 505 76.24 36.61 -31.54
C HIS A 505 75.09 37.63 -31.35
N PRO A 506 75.30 38.94 -31.62
CA PRO A 506 74.31 40.00 -31.40
C PRO A 506 73.37 40.22 -32.60
N ALA A 507 72.21 40.86 -32.34
CA ALA A 507 71.13 41.08 -33.31
C ALA A 507 71.26 42.39 -34.12
N PRO A 508 70.74 42.44 -35.37
CA PRO A 508 70.58 43.66 -36.17
C PRO A 508 69.29 44.45 -35.84
N ALA A 509 69.21 45.68 -36.36
CA ALA A 509 68.19 46.69 -36.00
C ALA A 509 66.89 46.66 -36.87
N GLU A 510 65.92 47.52 -36.54
CA GLU A 510 64.59 47.55 -37.16
C GLU A 510 64.57 47.94 -38.66
N PRO A 511 63.64 47.36 -39.46
CA PRO A 511 63.51 47.63 -40.89
C PRO A 511 62.85 48.98 -41.22
N THR A 512 63.18 49.49 -42.40
CA THR A 512 62.85 50.82 -42.90
C THR A 512 61.43 50.93 -43.49
N PRO A 513 60.88 52.15 -43.72
CA PRO A 513 59.49 52.32 -44.18
C PRO A 513 59.12 51.58 -45.48
N GLN A 514 60.06 51.42 -46.42
CA GLN A 514 59.82 50.70 -47.67
C GLN A 514 59.60 49.19 -47.47
N GLU A 515 60.18 48.61 -46.42
CA GLU A 515 59.97 47.21 -46.07
C GLU A 515 58.58 46.99 -45.44
N LYS A 516 58.01 48.01 -44.78
CA LYS A 516 56.65 47.97 -44.23
C LYS A 516 55.60 47.94 -45.34
N GLU A 517 55.70 48.79 -46.36
CA GLU A 517 54.80 48.73 -47.53
C GLU A 517 54.87 47.38 -48.26
N ARG A 518 56.07 46.78 -48.35
CA ARG A 518 56.24 45.45 -48.96
C ARG A 518 55.57 44.35 -48.12
N GLN A 519 55.82 44.32 -46.81
CA GLN A 519 55.17 43.37 -45.89
C GLN A 519 53.65 43.54 -45.87
N GLU A 520 53.14 44.77 -46.04
CA GLU A 520 51.70 45.04 -46.09
C GLU A 520 51.06 44.52 -47.38
N ARG A 521 51.73 44.65 -48.54
CA ARG A 521 51.29 44.00 -49.79
C ARG A 521 51.35 42.48 -49.72
N GLU A 522 52.42 41.92 -49.16
CA GLU A 522 52.57 40.46 -48.98
C GLU A 522 51.49 39.90 -48.02
N ARG A 523 51.07 40.68 -47.00
CA ARG A 523 49.91 40.36 -46.15
C ARG A 523 48.59 40.43 -46.91
N GLN A 524 48.34 41.50 -47.67
CA GLN A 524 47.11 41.62 -48.47
C GLN A 524 46.99 40.48 -49.50
N GLU A 525 48.09 40.03 -50.09
CA GLU A 525 48.08 38.87 -51.00
C GLU A 525 47.83 37.56 -50.25
N GLN A 526 48.41 37.36 -49.05
CA GLN A 526 48.10 36.19 -48.21
C GLN A 526 46.64 36.18 -47.74
N GLU A 527 46.06 37.33 -47.40
CA GLU A 527 44.64 37.45 -47.05
C GLU A 527 43.75 37.17 -48.25
N ARG A 528 44.10 37.64 -49.45
CA ARG A 528 43.34 37.34 -50.67
C ARG A 528 43.42 35.86 -51.04
N ARG A 529 44.60 35.23 -50.96
CA ARG A 529 44.77 33.77 -51.16
C ARG A 529 43.97 32.97 -50.14
N ARG A 530 43.91 33.39 -48.86
CA ARG A 530 43.04 32.77 -47.84
C ARG A 530 41.56 32.93 -48.15
N GLN A 531 41.12 34.09 -48.66
CA GLN A 531 39.74 34.30 -49.07
C GLN A 531 39.37 33.48 -50.31
N GLU A 532 40.29 33.35 -51.28
CA GLU A 532 40.16 32.48 -52.46
C GLU A 532 40.08 31.00 -52.04
N GLU A 533 40.93 30.55 -51.10
CA GLU A 533 40.91 29.19 -50.54
C GLU A 533 39.67 28.90 -49.68
N GLU A 534 39.24 29.86 -48.84
CA GLU A 534 38.04 29.72 -48.00
C GLU A 534 36.77 29.73 -48.85
N ALA A 535 36.70 30.53 -49.93
CA ALA A 535 35.62 30.49 -50.90
C ALA A 535 35.59 29.15 -51.66
N ALA A 536 36.74 28.64 -52.10
CA ALA A 536 36.83 27.32 -52.73
C ALA A 536 36.45 26.18 -51.77
N ARG A 537 36.77 26.29 -50.48
CA ARG A 537 36.32 25.35 -49.43
C ARG A 537 34.81 25.46 -49.20
N GLN A 538 34.25 26.66 -49.11
CA GLN A 538 32.78 26.84 -49.01
C GLN A 538 32.06 26.27 -50.23
N GLU A 539 32.64 26.37 -51.43
CA GLU A 539 32.09 25.78 -52.66
C GLU A 539 32.09 24.24 -52.62
N ARG A 540 33.21 23.62 -52.20
CA ARG A 540 33.32 22.16 -52.04
C ARG A 540 32.44 21.55 -50.94
N MET A 541 31.90 22.40 -50.06
CA MET A 541 31.01 22.00 -48.94
C MET A 541 29.53 22.26 -49.23
N LYS A 542 29.17 22.75 -50.42
CA LYS A 542 27.76 22.87 -50.85
C LYS A 542 27.15 21.46 -51.01
N PRO A 543 25.92 21.20 -50.52
CA PRO A 543 25.21 19.97 -50.82
C PRO A 543 25.00 19.79 -52.33
N ARG A 544 25.18 18.56 -52.83
CA ARG A 544 25.04 18.20 -54.25
C ARG A 544 24.16 16.95 -54.42
N PRO A 545 23.54 16.73 -55.59
CA PRO A 545 22.91 15.43 -55.88
C PRO A 545 23.94 14.31 -55.74
N TYR A 546 23.57 13.19 -55.12
CA TYR A 546 24.47 12.04 -54.99
C TYR A 546 24.50 11.24 -56.32
N PRO A 547 25.67 11.04 -56.95
CA PRO A 547 25.76 10.45 -58.29
C PRO A 547 25.79 8.92 -58.29
N ALA A 548 26.29 8.29 -57.22
CA ALA A 548 26.28 6.85 -57.09
C ALA A 548 24.87 6.33 -56.74
N GLY A 549 24.53 5.13 -57.24
CA GLY A 549 23.20 4.54 -57.03
C GLY A 549 22.90 4.29 -55.54
N LEU A 550 21.65 4.51 -55.14
CA LEU A 550 21.17 4.14 -53.80
C LEU A 550 21.20 2.62 -53.61
N GLN A 551 21.93 2.16 -52.60
CA GLN A 551 21.93 0.77 -52.14
C GLN A 551 20.78 0.54 -51.13
N GLY A 552 20.34 -0.70 -50.95
CA GLY A 552 19.12 -1.04 -50.18
C GLY A 552 19.13 -0.56 -48.73
N HIS A 553 20.30 -0.54 -48.10
CA HIS A 553 20.51 -0.07 -46.72
C HIS A 553 20.67 1.45 -46.56
N HIS A 554 20.76 2.24 -47.64
CA HIS A 554 20.93 3.68 -47.55
C HIS A 554 19.67 4.38 -47.00
N ARG A 555 19.81 5.10 -45.89
CA ARG A 555 18.74 5.84 -45.20
C ARG A 555 19.10 7.32 -45.06
N ASN A 556 18.12 8.17 -44.73
CA ASN A 556 18.40 9.57 -44.39
C ASN A 556 19.32 9.63 -43.16
N GLY A 557 20.50 10.24 -43.31
CA GLY A 557 21.59 10.21 -42.33
C GLY A 557 22.63 9.09 -42.56
N SER A 558 22.56 8.30 -43.63
CA SER A 558 23.61 7.33 -43.94
C SER A 558 24.90 8.02 -44.38
N LEU A 559 26.04 7.60 -43.82
CA LEU A 559 27.38 8.04 -44.27
C LEU A 559 27.74 7.36 -45.60
N VAL A 560 28.32 8.11 -46.53
CA VAL A 560 28.83 7.59 -47.81
C VAL A 560 30.11 8.32 -48.23
N ASP A 561 30.89 7.70 -49.11
CA ASP A 561 32.06 8.28 -49.79
C ASP A 561 31.66 8.64 -51.24
N ASP A 562 32.12 9.79 -51.72
CA ASP A 562 31.82 10.36 -53.04
C ASP A 562 33.10 11.01 -53.60
N ASP A 563 33.78 10.31 -54.51
CA ASP A 563 35.11 10.65 -55.06
C ASP A 563 36.19 10.98 -53.97
N GLY A 564 36.18 10.26 -52.84
CA GLY A 564 37.15 10.44 -51.75
C GLY A 564 36.81 11.60 -50.80
N GLN A 565 35.60 12.14 -50.92
CA GLN A 565 34.98 13.07 -49.98
C GLN A 565 33.84 12.35 -49.25
N ILE A 566 33.91 12.31 -47.91
CA ILE A 566 32.88 11.66 -47.08
C ILE A 566 31.80 12.67 -46.71
N GLY A 567 30.55 12.20 -46.65
CA GLY A 567 29.40 13.00 -46.30
C GLY A 567 28.24 12.13 -45.81
N TYR A 568 27.08 12.75 -45.60
CA TYR A 568 25.83 12.05 -45.26
C TYR A 568 24.73 12.31 -46.27
N LEU A 569 23.87 11.31 -46.50
CA LEU A 569 22.73 11.40 -47.41
C LEU A 569 21.51 12.04 -46.74
N SER A 570 20.78 12.86 -47.50
CA SER A 570 19.47 13.42 -47.13
C SER A 570 18.50 13.42 -48.32
N ALA A 571 17.23 13.70 -48.05
CA ALA A 571 16.13 13.67 -49.02
C ALA A 571 15.92 12.32 -49.75
N ILE A 572 16.34 11.20 -49.17
CA ILE A 572 15.99 9.86 -49.65
C ILE A 572 14.48 9.67 -49.51
N GLY A 573 13.84 9.31 -50.63
CA GLY A 573 12.38 9.34 -50.83
C GLY A 573 11.89 10.56 -51.65
N GLY A 574 12.74 11.55 -51.91
CA GLY A 574 12.49 12.65 -52.83
C GLY A 574 12.92 12.34 -54.28
N ALA A 575 12.82 13.34 -55.17
CA ALA A 575 13.11 13.20 -56.60
C ALA A 575 14.59 12.87 -56.93
N ALA A 576 15.52 13.18 -56.03
CA ALA A 576 16.92 12.74 -56.06
C ALA A 576 17.52 12.81 -54.64
N PRO A 577 18.40 11.87 -54.24
CA PRO A 577 19.15 11.94 -52.99
C PRO A 577 20.18 13.08 -53.02
N VAL A 578 20.37 13.73 -51.87
CA VAL A 578 21.33 14.84 -51.69
C VAL A 578 22.47 14.40 -50.79
N PHE A 579 23.70 14.51 -51.29
CA PHE A 579 24.94 14.34 -50.56
C PHE A 579 25.35 15.64 -49.86
N ASN A 580 25.61 15.55 -48.56
CA ASN A 580 26.01 16.66 -47.71
C ASN A 580 27.46 16.40 -47.23
N PRO A 581 28.47 17.08 -47.77
CA PRO A 581 29.86 16.81 -47.43
C PRO A 581 30.18 17.08 -45.94
N LEU A 582 31.11 16.30 -45.38
CA LEU A 582 31.65 16.48 -44.02
C LEU A 582 33.14 16.85 -44.08
N ASP A 583 33.52 17.90 -43.36
CA ASP A 583 34.92 18.33 -43.24
C ASP A 583 35.60 17.57 -42.09
N LEU A 584 36.19 16.42 -42.43
CA LEU A 584 36.84 15.51 -41.50
C LEU A 584 38.37 15.54 -41.65
N PRO A 585 39.14 15.67 -40.56
CA PRO A 585 40.59 15.48 -40.58
C PRO A 585 40.98 14.16 -41.24
N GLU A 586 42.08 14.12 -41.98
CA GLU A 586 42.44 12.98 -42.84
C GLU A 586 42.40 11.60 -42.16
N ARG A 587 42.86 11.52 -40.90
CA ARG A 587 42.80 10.29 -40.10
C ARG A 587 41.36 9.85 -39.74
N GLN A 588 40.43 10.79 -39.57
CA GLN A 588 39.01 10.50 -39.37
C GLN A 588 38.33 10.14 -40.70
N ARG A 589 38.67 10.82 -41.81
CA ARG A 589 38.21 10.46 -43.15
C ARG A 589 38.56 9.01 -43.50
N ARG A 590 39.84 8.62 -43.40
CA ARG A 590 40.29 7.24 -43.66
C ARG A 590 39.60 6.20 -42.76
N ARG A 591 39.25 6.58 -41.51
CA ARG A 591 38.51 5.71 -40.59
C ARG A 591 37.04 5.54 -40.99
N ALA A 592 36.37 6.59 -41.46
CA ALA A 592 35.00 6.51 -41.95
C ALA A 592 34.91 5.73 -43.27
N SER A 593 35.88 5.89 -44.18
CA SER A 593 35.95 5.15 -45.46
C SER A 593 35.99 3.64 -45.24
N LEU A 594 36.92 3.12 -44.43
CA LEU A 594 36.97 1.68 -44.09
C LEU A 594 35.70 1.17 -43.37
N TYR A 595 35.04 2.01 -42.56
CA TYR A 595 33.77 1.65 -41.92
C TYR A 595 32.63 1.53 -42.94
N ILE A 596 32.58 2.42 -43.94
CA ILE A 596 31.62 2.36 -45.05
C ILE A 596 31.87 1.08 -45.86
N GLU A 597 33.12 0.74 -46.18
CA GLU A 597 33.48 -0.51 -46.87
C GLU A 597 33.04 -1.76 -46.08
N ILE A 598 33.25 -1.80 -44.76
CA ILE A 598 32.77 -2.89 -43.89
C ILE A 598 31.25 -2.98 -43.92
N ARG A 599 30.54 -1.85 -43.78
CA ARG A 599 29.07 -1.79 -43.77
C ARG A 599 28.47 -2.29 -45.09
N ASP A 600 28.98 -1.77 -46.20
CA ASP A 600 28.43 -2.06 -47.53
C ASP A 600 28.78 -3.51 -47.94
N THR A 601 29.94 -4.03 -47.52
CA THR A 601 30.28 -5.47 -47.66
C THR A 601 29.40 -6.35 -46.76
N TYR A 602 29.08 -5.91 -45.54
CA TYR A 602 28.18 -6.63 -44.63
C TYR A 602 26.76 -6.76 -45.22
N HIS A 603 26.17 -5.67 -45.70
CA HIS A 603 24.85 -5.72 -46.33
C HIS A 603 24.87 -6.54 -47.61
N HIS A 604 25.90 -6.39 -48.46
CA HIS A 604 26.02 -7.20 -49.68
C HIS A 604 26.17 -8.71 -49.38
N LEU A 605 26.93 -9.10 -48.35
CA LEU A 605 26.98 -10.50 -47.88
C LEU A 605 25.61 -10.97 -47.40
N TYR A 606 24.96 -10.19 -46.51
CA TYR A 606 23.68 -10.56 -45.92
C TYR A 606 22.58 -10.70 -46.98
N GLU A 607 22.42 -9.72 -47.87
CA GLU A 607 21.44 -9.72 -48.96
C GLU A 607 21.71 -10.82 -49.98
N ASN A 608 22.99 -11.10 -50.30
CA ASN A 608 23.34 -12.17 -51.23
C ASN A 608 23.01 -13.56 -50.67
N GLU A 609 23.37 -13.83 -49.41
CA GLU A 609 23.05 -15.11 -48.75
C GLU A 609 21.53 -15.25 -48.48
N ALA A 610 20.83 -14.15 -48.13
CA ALA A 610 19.38 -14.13 -47.96
C ALA A 610 18.62 -14.45 -49.26
N ALA A 611 19.08 -13.90 -50.40
CA ALA A 611 18.45 -14.16 -51.69
C ALA A 611 18.78 -15.58 -52.20
N ALA A 612 20.05 -15.98 -52.11
CA ALA A 612 20.51 -17.25 -52.66
C ALA A 612 20.20 -18.49 -51.80
N HIS A 613 19.88 -18.31 -50.51
CA HIS A 613 19.75 -19.39 -49.52
C HIS A 613 20.97 -20.32 -49.48
N ALA A 614 22.15 -19.74 -49.75
CA ALA A 614 23.42 -20.43 -49.88
C ALA A 614 24.57 -19.56 -49.34
N ALA A 615 25.59 -20.20 -48.76
CA ALA A 615 26.74 -19.49 -48.21
C ALA A 615 27.63 -18.89 -49.31
N ASN A 616 28.16 -17.69 -49.07
CA ASN A 616 29.15 -17.02 -49.91
C ASN A 616 30.50 -16.83 -49.16
N PRO A 617 31.42 -17.83 -49.24
CA PRO A 617 32.72 -17.75 -48.59
C PRO A 617 33.60 -16.58 -49.05
N ALA A 618 33.42 -16.10 -50.29
CA ALA A 618 34.25 -15.02 -50.84
C ALA A 618 33.92 -13.66 -50.19
N LEU A 619 32.63 -13.32 -50.08
CA LEU A 619 32.20 -12.10 -49.38
C LEU A 619 32.46 -12.20 -47.86
N ARG A 620 32.30 -13.38 -47.24
CA ARG A 620 32.65 -13.61 -45.82
C ARG A 620 34.15 -13.47 -45.56
N THR A 621 35.01 -13.90 -46.48
CA THR A 621 36.45 -13.69 -46.41
C THR A 621 36.80 -12.20 -46.55
N MET A 622 36.19 -11.50 -47.51
CA MET A 622 36.37 -10.05 -47.69
C MET A 622 35.97 -9.27 -46.42
N LEU A 623 34.82 -9.57 -45.83
CA LEU A 623 34.34 -8.93 -44.60
C LEU A 623 35.30 -9.18 -43.42
N ASN A 624 35.82 -10.41 -43.27
CA ASN A 624 36.86 -10.72 -42.29
C ASN A 624 38.13 -9.87 -42.52
N THR A 625 38.63 -9.80 -43.76
CA THR A 625 39.84 -9.02 -44.09
C THR A 625 39.66 -7.55 -43.78
N LEU A 626 38.56 -6.92 -44.21
CA LEU A 626 38.28 -5.50 -43.95
C LEU A 626 38.18 -5.19 -42.46
N TYR A 627 37.52 -6.06 -41.69
CA TYR A 627 37.41 -5.93 -40.23
C TYR A 627 38.77 -6.08 -39.52
N ASP A 628 39.57 -7.07 -39.91
CA ASP A 628 40.91 -7.30 -39.32
C ASP A 628 41.92 -6.21 -39.76
N ASP A 629 41.76 -5.62 -40.95
CA ASP A 629 42.46 -4.41 -41.40
C ASP A 629 42.05 -3.15 -40.61
N PHE A 630 40.77 -3.01 -40.28
CA PHE A 630 40.26 -1.90 -39.47
C PHE A 630 40.81 -1.96 -38.04
N ILE A 631 40.70 -3.12 -37.36
CA ILE A 631 41.18 -3.28 -35.98
C ILE A 631 42.66 -2.96 -35.88
N ARG A 632 43.48 -3.42 -36.83
CA ARG A 632 44.93 -3.16 -36.88
C ARG A 632 45.27 -1.67 -36.97
N GLN A 633 44.40 -0.85 -37.56
CA GLN A 633 44.63 0.59 -37.78
C GLN A 633 43.96 1.49 -36.73
N PHE A 634 42.82 1.08 -36.17
CA PHE A 634 41.94 1.96 -35.38
C PHE A 634 41.39 1.37 -34.07
N GLY A 635 41.65 0.10 -33.75
CA GLY A 635 41.04 -0.59 -32.60
C GLY A 635 39.63 -1.11 -32.91
N ASN A 636 38.89 -1.52 -31.87
CA ASN A 636 37.59 -2.17 -32.01
C ASN A 636 36.52 -1.18 -32.53
N LEU A 637 35.49 -1.67 -33.22
CA LEU A 637 34.39 -0.83 -33.74
C LEU A 637 33.65 -0.10 -32.60
N ASN A 638 33.39 -0.81 -31.50
CA ASN A 638 32.71 -0.29 -30.31
C ASN A 638 33.62 0.48 -29.34
N ASP A 639 34.92 0.65 -29.63
CA ASP A 639 35.79 1.47 -28.80
C ASP A 639 35.25 2.91 -28.71
N ARG A 640 35.30 3.52 -27.52
CA ARG A 640 34.85 4.90 -27.26
C ARG A 640 35.42 5.95 -28.24
N LYS A 641 36.57 5.67 -28.85
CA LYS A 641 37.23 6.55 -29.83
C LYS A 641 36.56 6.51 -31.21
N ASN A 642 35.89 5.42 -31.55
CA ASN A 642 35.36 5.08 -32.87
C ASN A 642 33.83 5.27 -32.92
N ILE A 643 33.13 4.81 -31.88
CA ILE A 643 31.66 4.86 -31.79
C ILE A 643 31.06 6.26 -32.01
N ASP A 644 31.71 7.34 -31.59
CA ASP A 644 31.22 8.72 -31.76
C ASP A 644 31.21 9.19 -33.22
N LEU A 645 32.01 8.57 -34.11
CA LEU A 645 31.96 8.80 -35.55
C LEU A 645 30.87 7.94 -36.20
N PHE A 646 30.73 6.68 -35.77
CA PHE A 646 29.76 5.75 -36.34
C PHE A 646 28.32 6.08 -35.94
N ARG A 647 28.11 6.71 -34.78
CA ARG A 647 26.82 7.30 -34.37
C ARG A 647 26.26 8.36 -35.32
N MET A 648 27.07 8.87 -36.25
CA MET A 648 26.62 9.79 -37.31
C MET A 648 25.98 9.06 -38.50
N ASP A 649 26.15 7.74 -38.62
CA ASP A 649 25.57 6.90 -39.68
C ASP A 649 24.22 6.32 -39.24
N ALA A 650 23.19 6.42 -40.09
CA ALA A 650 21.86 5.91 -39.79
C ALA A 650 21.76 4.38 -39.68
N GLY A 651 22.72 3.63 -40.23
CA GLY A 651 22.78 2.15 -40.22
C GLY A 651 23.82 1.56 -39.25
N ASN A 652 24.19 2.28 -38.18
CA ASN A 652 25.32 1.89 -37.33
C ASN A 652 25.09 0.68 -36.42
N ARG A 653 23.84 0.33 -36.09
CA ARG A 653 23.54 -0.62 -35.00
C ARG A 653 23.87 -2.04 -35.41
N GLU A 654 23.57 -2.34 -36.66
CA GLU A 654 23.87 -3.55 -37.38
C GLU A 654 25.39 -3.79 -37.41
N ILE A 655 26.19 -2.77 -37.73
CA ILE A 655 27.66 -2.88 -37.83
C ILE A 655 28.34 -2.91 -36.46
N LEU A 656 27.81 -2.20 -35.47
CA LEU A 656 28.28 -2.30 -34.09
C LEU A 656 27.98 -3.67 -33.47
N SER A 657 26.98 -4.42 -33.95
CA SER A 657 26.72 -5.81 -33.52
C SER A 657 27.70 -6.86 -34.08
N LEU A 658 28.63 -6.48 -34.97
CA LEU A 658 29.73 -7.35 -35.42
C LEU A 658 30.68 -7.76 -34.28
N GLU A 659 30.66 -7.03 -33.16
CA GLU A 659 31.45 -7.33 -31.96
C GLU A 659 30.52 -7.67 -30.78
N ARG A 660 30.62 -8.90 -30.28
CA ARG A 660 29.95 -9.33 -29.04
C ARG A 660 30.93 -9.24 -27.88
N TYR A 661 30.47 -8.78 -26.71
CA TYR A 661 31.31 -8.68 -25.53
C TYR A 661 31.08 -9.83 -24.57
N ILE A 662 32.09 -10.68 -24.39
CA ILE A 662 32.11 -11.80 -23.44
C ILE A 662 33.25 -11.53 -22.45
N ASP A 663 32.98 -11.53 -21.16
CA ASP A 663 33.92 -11.18 -20.07
C ASP A 663 34.71 -9.87 -20.33
N GLY A 664 34.04 -8.88 -20.93
CA GLY A 664 34.63 -7.58 -21.28
C GLY A 664 35.57 -7.59 -22.50
N ARG A 665 35.70 -8.72 -23.20
CA ARG A 665 36.49 -8.85 -24.44
C ARG A 665 35.58 -8.85 -25.67
N ALA A 666 35.97 -8.15 -26.71
CA ALA A 666 35.29 -8.18 -28.01
C ALA A 666 35.58 -9.50 -28.74
N VAL A 667 34.53 -10.14 -29.27
CA VAL A 667 34.53 -11.40 -30.02
C VAL A 667 33.73 -11.21 -31.30
N LYS A 668 34.19 -11.77 -32.43
CA LYS A 668 33.49 -11.71 -33.72
C LYS A 668 32.06 -12.26 -33.63
N ALA A 669 31.12 -11.62 -34.32
CA ALA A 669 29.76 -12.13 -34.54
C ALA A 669 29.73 -13.37 -35.46
N ASP A 670 28.65 -14.14 -35.42
CA ASP A 670 28.55 -15.43 -36.11
C ASP A 670 28.64 -15.32 -37.64
N ILE A 671 28.24 -14.18 -38.21
CA ILE A 671 28.32 -13.90 -39.66
C ILE A 671 29.74 -14.03 -40.23
N PHE A 672 30.79 -13.85 -39.41
CA PHE A 672 32.18 -14.03 -39.84
C PHE A 672 32.56 -15.50 -40.07
N ASP A 673 31.76 -16.45 -39.59
CA ASP A 673 31.98 -17.90 -39.65
C ASP A 673 30.96 -18.60 -40.57
N HIS A 674 29.66 -18.39 -40.35
CA HIS A 674 28.57 -19.04 -41.09
C HIS A 674 27.44 -18.06 -41.49
N PRO A 675 26.50 -18.46 -42.37
CA PRO A 675 25.34 -17.64 -42.72
C PRO A 675 24.42 -17.37 -41.52
N VAL A 676 23.92 -16.13 -41.42
CA VAL A 676 22.96 -15.68 -40.40
C VAL A 676 21.68 -15.10 -40.98
N SER A 677 21.55 -15.11 -42.31
CA SER A 677 20.47 -14.49 -43.08
C SER A 677 19.32 -15.45 -43.41
N TYR A 678 19.53 -16.76 -43.22
CA TYR A 678 18.53 -17.82 -43.34
C TYR A 678 18.80 -18.92 -42.30
N ASN A 679 17.79 -19.72 -41.95
CA ASN A 679 17.96 -20.80 -40.97
C ASN A 679 18.65 -22.02 -41.62
N ILE A 680 19.87 -22.33 -41.20
CA ILE A 680 20.63 -23.51 -41.66
C ILE A 680 19.99 -24.81 -41.14
N ASN A 681 19.30 -24.74 -39.99
CA ASN A 681 18.63 -25.87 -39.32
C ASN A 681 17.11 -25.81 -39.52
N GLU A 682 16.64 -25.49 -40.72
CA GLU A 682 15.22 -25.61 -41.05
C GLU A 682 14.83 -27.08 -41.24
N ILE A 683 13.70 -27.50 -40.67
CA ILE A 683 13.16 -28.85 -40.84
C ILE A 683 12.69 -28.97 -42.29
N THR A 684 13.30 -29.86 -43.07
CA THR A 684 12.96 -30.07 -44.49
C THR A 684 11.99 -31.23 -44.73
N HIS A 685 11.80 -32.10 -43.73
CA HIS A 685 10.87 -33.23 -43.73
C HIS A 685 10.60 -33.66 -42.28
N THR A 686 9.38 -34.08 -41.96
CA THR A 686 9.07 -34.83 -40.73
C THR A 686 7.90 -35.78 -40.96
N ASP A 687 7.95 -36.94 -40.31
CA ASP A 687 6.85 -37.92 -40.34
C ASP A 687 5.78 -37.64 -39.26
N ASP A 688 6.08 -36.74 -38.30
CA ASP A 688 5.19 -36.38 -37.19
C ASP A 688 4.47 -35.04 -37.46
N VAL A 689 3.14 -35.12 -37.49
CA VAL A 689 2.25 -33.97 -37.71
C VAL A 689 2.29 -32.98 -36.53
N HIS A 690 2.65 -33.40 -35.33
CA HIS A 690 2.88 -32.51 -34.18
C HIS A 690 4.20 -31.73 -34.30
N GLU A 691 5.23 -32.31 -34.93
CA GLU A 691 6.46 -31.59 -35.25
C GLU A 691 6.24 -30.62 -36.42
N ALA A 692 5.52 -31.02 -37.47
CA ALA A 692 5.11 -30.13 -38.56
C ALA A 692 4.27 -28.93 -38.06
N LEU A 693 3.32 -29.16 -37.14
CA LEU A 693 2.56 -28.09 -36.48
C LEU A 693 3.49 -27.15 -35.70
N THR A 694 4.44 -27.69 -34.95
CA THR A 694 5.43 -26.92 -34.20
C THR A 694 6.31 -26.08 -35.14
N ALA A 695 6.71 -26.63 -36.28
CA ALA A 695 7.47 -25.93 -37.32
C ALA A 695 6.68 -24.76 -37.93
N SER A 696 5.39 -24.98 -38.25
CA SER A 696 4.49 -23.92 -38.74
C SER A 696 4.38 -22.76 -37.75
N LEU A 697 4.18 -23.08 -36.47
CA LEU A 697 4.05 -22.07 -35.41
C LEU A 697 5.35 -21.29 -35.18
N ASN A 698 6.50 -21.96 -35.21
CA ASN A 698 7.81 -21.31 -35.12
C ASN A 698 8.09 -20.37 -36.30
N LYS A 699 7.62 -20.70 -37.52
CA LYS A 699 7.95 -19.98 -38.76
C LYS A 699 6.97 -18.86 -39.11
N TYR A 700 5.67 -19.06 -38.87
CA TYR A 700 4.61 -18.13 -39.28
C TYR A 700 3.79 -17.56 -38.11
N GLY A 701 3.85 -18.15 -36.91
CA GLY A 701 3.03 -17.75 -35.76
C GLY A 701 1.56 -18.20 -35.84
N ASN A 702 1.20 -19.00 -36.85
CA ASN A 702 -0.13 -19.59 -37.05
C ASN A 702 -0.02 -21.00 -37.63
N VAL A 703 -1.17 -21.68 -37.74
CA VAL A 703 -1.29 -22.96 -38.45
C VAL A 703 -1.41 -22.66 -39.94
N ASP A 704 -0.37 -23.00 -40.71
CA ASP A 704 -0.35 -22.94 -42.17
C ASP A 704 -0.37 -24.38 -42.72
N MET A 705 -1.54 -24.78 -43.23
CA MET A 705 -1.76 -26.13 -43.73
C MET A 705 -0.92 -26.45 -44.97
N ALA A 706 -0.60 -25.46 -45.81
CA ALA A 706 0.17 -25.67 -47.04
C ALA A 706 1.67 -25.82 -46.71
N TYR A 707 2.17 -25.12 -45.69
CA TYR A 707 3.51 -25.37 -45.18
C TYR A 707 3.62 -26.74 -44.50
N MET A 708 2.62 -27.15 -43.72
CA MET A 708 2.60 -28.49 -43.10
C MET A 708 2.55 -29.61 -44.15
N GLU A 709 1.73 -29.47 -45.21
CA GLU A 709 1.73 -30.38 -46.37
C GLU A 709 3.05 -30.35 -47.15
N SER A 710 3.84 -29.27 -47.09
CA SER A 710 5.20 -29.23 -47.66
C SER A 710 6.28 -29.90 -46.79
N LEU A 711 5.97 -30.25 -45.53
CA LEU A 711 6.87 -30.92 -44.59
C LEU A 711 6.58 -32.41 -44.38
N THR A 712 5.41 -32.90 -44.83
CA THR A 712 4.91 -34.25 -44.57
C THR A 712 4.32 -34.86 -45.85
N ASP A 713 4.54 -36.14 -46.14
CA ASP A 713 3.92 -36.85 -47.27
C ASP A 713 2.40 -37.15 -47.08
N LYS A 714 1.67 -36.31 -46.33
CA LYS A 714 0.26 -36.48 -45.96
C LYS A 714 -0.62 -35.41 -46.60
N SER A 715 -1.84 -35.76 -47.02
CA SER A 715 -2.76 -34.76 -47.59
C SER A 715 -3.32 -33.83 -46.51
N GLN A 716 -3.74 -32.63 -46.91
CA GLN A 716 -4.45 -31.70 -46.01
C GLN A 716 -5.62 -32.37 -45.24
N SER A 717 -6.34 -33.31 -45.84
CA SER A 717 -7.40 -34.09 -45.16
C SER A 717 -6.88 -34.95 -44.02
N ASP A 718 -5.77 -35.67 -44.22
CA ASP A 718 -5.18 -36.57 -43.23
C ASP A 718 -4.57 -35.76 -42.07
N LEU A 719 -3.95 -34.62 -42.39
CA LEU A 719 -3.45 -33.65 -41.41
C LEU A 719 -4.59 -33.09 -40.52
N LEU A 720 -5.76 -32.81 -41.09
CA LEU A 720 -6.93 -32.37 -40.32
C LEU A 720 -7.51 -33.50 -39.45
N GLU A 721 -7.50 -34.75 -39.92
CA GLU A 721 -7.95 -35.93 -39.15
C GLU A 721 -7.05 -36.18 -37.93
N GLU A 722 -5.73 -36.18 -38.10
CA GLU A 722 -4.76 -36.40 -37.01
C GLU A 722 -4.69 -35.24 -36.01
N LEU A 723 -5.09 -34.02 -36.41
CA LEU A 723 -5.12 -32.83 -35.55
C LEU A 723 -6.50 -32.50 -34.96
N ARG A 724 -7.52 -33.37 -35.15
CA ARG A 724 -8.87 -33.18 -34.59
C ARG A 724 -8.79 -32.91 -33.08
N GLY A 725 -9.30 -31.75 -32.66
CA GLY A 725 -9.32 -31.31 -31.26
C GLY A 725 -8.03 -30.61 -30.77
N ARG A 726 -6.92 -30.64 -31.51
CA ARG A 726 -5.76 -29.76 -31.29
C ARG A 726 -5.84 -28.46 -32.08
N ILE A 727 -6.54 -28.44 -33.21
CA ILE A 727 -6.84 -27.23 -34.00
C ILE A 727 -8.36 -27.10 -34.26
N PHE A 728 -8.81 -25.86 -34.44
CA PHE A 728 -10.19 -25.51 -34.77
C PHE A 728 -10.23 -24.44 -35.87
N TYR A 729 -11.29 -24.45 -36.68
CA TYR A 729 -11.47 -23.49 -37.76
C TYR A 729 -12.11 -22.19 -37.22
N ASN A 730 -11.42 -21.07 -37.33
CA ASN A 730 -11.99 -19.77 -36.99
C ASN A 730 -12.57 -19.08 -38.26
N PRO A 731 -13.91 -19.01 -38.44
CA PRO A 731 -14.50 -18.41 -39.64
C PRO A 731 -14.29 -16.89 -39.74
N LEU A 732 -13.96 -16.21 -38.64
CA LEU A 732 -13.62 -14.77 -38.64
C LEU A 732 -12.23 -14.53 -39.24
N SER A 733 -11.24 -15.33 -38.80
CA SER A 733 -9.85 -15.31 -39.31
C SER A 733 -9.69 -16.06 -40.64
N LYS A 734 -10.67 -16.89 -41.02
CA LYS A 734 -10.67 -17.85 -42.15
C LYS A 734 -9.53 -18.87 -42.15
N ASN A 735 -8.85 -19.02 -41.01
CA ASN A 735 -7.69 -19.88 -40.80
C ASN A 735 -7.93 -20.83 -39.61
N TYR A 736 -7.09 -21.86 -39.48
CA TYR A 736 -7.07 -22.72 -38.31
C TYR A 736 -6.30 -22.06 -37.15
N GLU A 737 -6.83 -22.18 -35.94
CA GLU A 737 -6.18 -21.76 -34.68
C GLU A 737 -6.03 -22.96 -33.74
N ILE A 738 -4.98 -22.96 -32.92
CA ILE A 738 -4.72 -24.00 -31.91
C ILE A 738 -5.84 -23.96 -30.86
N ALA A 739 -6.24 -25.13 -30.35
CA ALA A 739 -7.16 -25.29 -29.23
C ALA A 739 -6.89 -24.29 -28.10
N ASP A 740 -5.67 -24.27 -27.55
CA ASP A 740 -5.24 -23.44 -26.41
C ASP A 740 -5.53 -21.94 -26.58
N ARG A 741 -5.52 -21.44 -27.82
CA ARG A 741 -5.80 -20.05 -28.22
C ARG A 741 -7.26 -19.85 -28.65
N PHE A 742 -7.86 -20.86 -29.24
CA PHE A 742 -9.24 -20.83 -29.72
C PHE A 742 -10.26 -20.94 -28.57
N ILE A 743 -10.06 -21.86 -27.63
CA ILE A 743 -10.95 -22.10 -26.47
C ILE A 743 -10.67 -21.19 -25.26
N SER A 744 -9.81 -20.17 -25.42
CA SER A 744 -9.43 -19.21 -24.38
C SER A 744 -9.78 -17.76 -24.73
N GLY A 745 -9.64 -16.85 -23.77
CA GLY A 745 -10.19 -15.49 -23.86
C GLY A 745 -11.71 -15.50 -23.66
N ASN A 746 -12.42 -14.56 -24.29
CA ASN A 746 -13.89 -14.48 -24.18
C ASN A 746 -14.55 -15.54 -25.08
N VAL A 747 -14.83 -16.71 -24.50
CA VAL A 747 -15.39 -17.88 -25.19
C VAL A 747 -16.87 -17.66 -25.55
N MET A 748 -17.64 -16.99 -24.68
CA MET A 748 -19.04 -16.64 -24.95
C MET A 748 -19.15 -15.81 -26.23
N ALA A 749 -18.36 -14.73 -26.36
CA ALA A 749 -18.39 -13.88 -27.54
C ALA A 749 -17.96 -14.64 -28.81
N LYS A 750 -16.91 -15.48 -28.73
CA LYS A 750 -16.50 -16.34 -29.85
C LYS A 750 -17.63 -17.28 -30.29
N ALA A 751 -18.33 -17.92 -29.34
CA ALA A 751 -19.46 -18.80 -29.64
C ALA A 751 -20.63 -18.04 -30.29
N GLU A 752 -21.02 -16.88 -29.75
CA GLU A 752 -22.08 -16.03 -30.33
C GLU A 752 -21.77 -15.63 -31.78
N HIS A 753 -20.54 -15.21 -32.09
CA HIS A 753 -20.15 -14.85 -33.47
C HIS A 753 -20.15 -16.05 -34.44
N ILE A 754 -19.83 -17.26 -33.96
CA ILE A 754 -19.83 -18.47 -34.79
C ILE A 754 -21.26 -19.02 -34.98
N GLU A 755 -22.14 -18.85 -33.99
CA GLU A 755 -23.58 -19.09 -34.16
C GLU A 755 -24.18 -18.15 -35.22
N GLU A 756 -23.88 -16.85 -35.17
CA GLU A 756 -24.29 -15.88 -36.20
C GLU A 756 -23.73 -16.23 -37.59
N TYR A 757 -22.47 -16.65 -37.68
CA TYR A 757 -21.89 -17.13 -38.95
C TYR A 757 -22.62 -18.37 -39.49
N LEU A 758 -22.91 -19.36 -38.65
CA LEU A 758 -23.59 -20.60 -39.04
C LEU A 758 -25.05 -20.38 -39.49
N LEU A 759 -25.73 -19.33 -39.01
CA LEU A 759 -27.04 -18.91 -39.57
C LEU A 759 -26.95 -18.50 -41.04
N SER A 760 -25.79 -18.05 -41.51
CA SER A 760 -25.54 -17.65 -42.91
C SER A 760 -24.85 -18.73 -43.76
N HIS A 761 -24.14 -19.69 -43.13
CA HIS A 761 -23.38 -20.75 -43.80
C HIS A 761 -23.62 -22.12 -43.12
N PRO A 762 -24.83 -22.70 -43.23
CA PRO A 762 -25.24 -23.88 -42.44
C PRO A 762 -24.48 -25.18 -42.79
N ASP A 763 -23.93 -25.26 -44.00
CA ASP A 763 -23.21 -26.44 -44.51
C ASP A 763 -21.75 -26.54 -44.04
N ASN A 764 -21.23 -25.54 -43.31
CA ASN A 764 -19.86 -25.53 -42.82
C ASN A 764 -19.69 -26.45 -41.58
N GLY A 765 -19.32 -27.71 -41.82
CA GLY A 765 -19.09 -28.72 -40.78
C GLY A 765 -18.02 -28.32 -39.75
N GLU A 766 -16.89 -27.78 -40.19
CA GLU A 766 -15.78 -27.43 -39.29
C GLU A 766 -16.12 -26.26 -38.35
N ALA A 767 -16.91 -25.29 -38.82
CA ALA A 767 -17.45 -24.24 -37.96
C ALA A 767 -18.42 -24.79 -36.89
N ARG A 768 -19.15 -25.87 -37.17
CA ARG A 768 -20.01 -26.54 -36.17
C ARG A 768 -19.20 -27.30 -35.11
N ILE A 769 -18.13 -27.99 -35.51
CA ILE A 769 -17.19 -28.64 -34.57
C ILE A 769 -16.54 -27.59 -33.67
N SER A 770 -16.12 -26.47 -34.26
CA SER A 770 -15.50 -25.36 -33.54
C SER A 770 -16.46 -24.68 -32.56
N LEU A 771 -17.75 -24.52 -32.91
CA LEU A 771 -18.78 -24.03 -31.97
C LEU A 771 -18.98 -24.98 -30.78
N GLU A 772 -19.06 -26.29 -31.03
CA GLU A 772 -19.28 -27.27 -29.96
C GLU A 772 -18.12 -27.30 -28.97
N ALA A 773 -16.87 -27.18 -29.44
CA ALA A 773 -15.69 -27.05 -28.59
C ALA A 773 -15.74 -25.79 -27.70
N LEU A 774 -16.17 -24.64 -28.25
CA LEU A 774 -16.34 -23.41 -27.47
C LEU A 774 -17.42 -23.60 -26.38
N ARG A 775 -18.58 -24.20 -26.74
CA ARG A 775 -19.67 -24.48 -25.80
C ARG A 775 -19.23 -25.39 -24.65
N GLN A 776 -18.42 -26.41 -24.93
CA GLN A 776 -17.88 -27.33 -23.91
C GLN A 776 -16.80 -26.68 -23.03
N SER A 777 -16.12 -25.64 -23.50
CA SER A 777 -15.15 -24.87 -22.71
C SER A 777 -15.75 -23.73 -21.88
N LEU A 778 -17.07 -23.46 -21.98
CA LEU A 778 -17.71 -22.40 -21.21
C LEU A 778 -17.60 -22.63 -19.68
N PRO A 779 -17.26 -21.59 -18.89
CA PRO A 779 -17.33 -21.67 -17.44
C PRO A 779 -18.73 -22.05 -16.95
N THR A 780 -18.79 -22.80 -15.84
CA THR A 780 -20.06 -23.12 -15.16
C THR A 780 -20.78 -21.82 -14.79
N PRO A 781 -22.03 -21.58 -15.26
CA PRO A 781 -22.74 -20.34 -14.99
C PRO A 781 -23.00 -20.15 -13.49
N ILE A 782 -22.61 -19.00 -12.96
CA ILE A 782 -22.84 -18.64 -11.56
C ILE A 782 -24.34 -18.31 -11.40
N PRO A 783 -25.08 -18.99 -10.49
CA PRO A 783 -26.50 -18.73 -10.27
C PRO A 783 -26.70 -17.41 -9.53
N PHE A 784 -27.90 -16.83 -9.63
CA PHE A 784 -28.23 -15.54 -9.01
C PHE A 784 -28.01 -15.51 -7.48
N GLU A 785 -28.13 -16.66 -6.82
CA GLU A 785 -28.02 -16.78 -5.36
C GLU A 785 -26.56 -16.73 -4.86
N ASP A 786 -25.58 -17.01 -5.75
CA ASP A 786 -24.14 -16.89 -5.48
C ASP A 786 -23.56 -15.53 -5.93
N LEU A 787 -24.38 -14.63 -6.46
CA LEU A 787 -23.96 -13.29 -6.90
C LEU A 787 -24.15 -12.26 -5.78
N ASP A 788 -23.07 -11.58 -5.40
CA ASP A 788 -23.13 -10.38 -4.56
C ASP A 788 -23.56 -9.15 -5.38
N PHE A 789 -24.39 -8.29 -4.78
CA PHE A 789 -25.07 -7.18 -5.45
C PHE A 789 -24.91 -5.87 -4.68
N ASN A 790 -23.93 -5.07 -5.11
CA ASN A 790 -23.73 -3.70 -4.62
C ASN A 790 -24.67 -2.70 -5.32
N PHE A 791 -25.13 -1.69 -4.57
CA PHE A 791 -25.96 -0.61 -5.09
C PHE A 791 -25.10 0.47 -5.76
N GLY A 792 -25.16 0.56 -7.10
CA GLY A 792 -24.35 1.47 -7.92
C GLY A 792 -23.45 0.80 -8.97
N GLU A 793 -23.46 -0.53 -9.02
CA GLU A 793 -22.79 -1.32 -10.06
C GLU A 793 -23.09 -0.87 -11.49
N ARG A 794 -22.06 -0.41 -12.21
CA ARG A 794 -22.16 0.10 -13.59
C ARG A 794 -22.71 -0.91 -14.60
N TRP A 795 -22.63 -2.21 -14.29
CA TRP A 795 -23.06 -3.27 -15.20
C TRP A 795 -24.59 -3.50 -15.17
N ILE A 796 -25.27 -3.04 -14.12
CA ILE A 796 -26.71 -3.18 -13.89
C ILE A 796 -27.47 -2.07 -14.65
N PRO A 797 -28.57 -2.37 -15.37
CA PRO A 797 -29.32 -1.34 -16.10
C PRO A 797 -29.94 -0.28 -15.17
N ALA A 798 -29.82 1.01 -15.53
CA ALA A 798 -30.39 2.11 -14.74
C ALA A 798 -31.93 2.04 -14.56
N GLY A 799 -32.64 1.29 -15.41
CA GLY A 799 -34.06 0.97 -15.22
C GLY A 799 -34.34 0.10 -13.98
N VAL A 800 -33.39 -0.74 -13.55
CA VAL A 800 -33.48 -1.50 -12.29
C VAL A 800 -33.40 -0.56 -11.10
N TYR A 801 -32.42 0.36 -11.09
CA TYR A 801 -32.31 1.39 -10.06
C TYR A 801 -33.51 2.34 -10.04
N SER A 802 -34.12 2.64 -11.20
CA SER A 802 -35.37 3.40 -11.27
C SER A 802 -36.53 2.63 -10.60
N ARG A 803 -36.75 1.36 -10.96
CA ARG A 803 -37.79 0.52 -10.32
C ARG A 803 -37.61 0.40 -8.80
N TYR A 804 -36.37 0.21 -8.34
CA TYR A 804 -36.06 0.19 -6.91
C TYR A 804 -36.36 1.53 -6.24
N ALA A 805 -35.92 2.65 -6.83
CA ALA A 805 -36.14 3.98 -6.29
C ALA A 805 -37.62 4.33 -6.20
N SER A 806 -38.43 3.96 -7.20
CA SER A 806 -39.88 4.20 -7.17
C SER A 806 -40.59 3.39 -6.09
N TRP A 807 -40.19 2.13 -5.87
CA TRP A 807 -40.67 1.28 -4.75
C TRP A 807 -40.23 1.82 -3.38
N LEU A 808 -38.96 2.20 -3.25
CA LEU A 808 -38.37 2.73 -2.03
C LEU A 808 -39.06 4.02 -1.59
N PHE A 809 -39.32 4.94 -2.52
CA PHE A 809 -39.85 6.26 -2.23
C PHE A 809 -41.37 6.42 -2.38
N ASP A 810 -42.08 5.42 -2.91
CA ASP A 810 -43.54 5.46 -3.10
C ASP A 810 -43.98 6.67 -3.97
N THR A 811 -43.28 6.84 -5.09
CA THR A 811 -43.50 7.86 -6.14
C THR A 811 -42.65 7.49 -7.36
N ASP A 812 -42.86 8.04 -8.55
CA ASP A 812 -41.99 7.68 -9.69
C ASP A 812 -40.65 8.43 -9.67
N VAL A 813 -39.56 7.68 -9.85
CA VAL A 813 -38.18 8.16 -9.76
C VAL A 813 -37.34 7.61 -10.91
N SER A 814 -36.96 8.49 -11.83
CA SER A 814 -36.10 8.14 -12.95
C SER A 814 -34.61 8.26 -12.57
N VAL A 815 -33.86 7.21 -12.86
CA VAL A 815 -32.40 7.13 -12.72
C VAL A 815 -31.77 7.00 -14.10
N ARG A 816 -30.81 7.85 -14.45
CA ARG A 816 -30.07 7.80 -15.72
C ARG A 816 -28.57 7.95 -15.47
N TYR A 817 -27.81 6.98 -15.95
CA TYR A 817 -26.35 6.98 -15.92
C TYR A 817 -25.76 7.71 -17.13
N THR A 818 -24.74 8.54 -16.91
CA THR A 818 -24.07 9.33 -17.96
C THR A 818 -22.61 8.91 -18.08
N ALA A 819 -22.32 8.01 -19.03
CA ALA A 819 -21.02 7.35 -19.15
C ALA A 819 -19.81 8.27 -19.39
N SER A 820 -19.99 9.48 -19.95
CA SER A 820 -18.90 10.44 -20.17
C SER A 820 -18.33 11.04 -18.88
N ASN A 821 -19.13 11.04 -17.80
CA ASN A 821 -18.82 11.71 -16.53
C ASN A 821 -18.93 10.76 -15.33
N ASP A 822 -19.27 9.48 -15.55
CA ASP A 822 -19.54 8.46 -14.53
C ASP A 822 -20.62 8.87 -13.49
N GLU A 823 -21.57 9.74 -13.87
CA GLU A 823 -22.59 10.29 -12.95
C GLU A 823 -23.95 9.60 -13.07
N TYR A 824 -24.55 9.23 -11.95
CA TYR A 824 -25.96 8.85 -11.86
C TYR A 824 -26.84 10.08 -11.57
N SER A 825 -27.59 10.52 -12.58
CA SER A 825 -28.62 11.53 -12.41
C SER A 825 -29.93 10.88 -11.92
N ILE A 826 -30.48 11.40 -10.81
CA ILE A 826 -31.69 10.89 -10.17
C ILE A 826 -32.71 12.04 -10.10
N LYS A 827 -33.95 11.79 -10.56
CA LYS A 827 -35.07 12.74 -10.52
C LYS A 827 -36.35 12.05 -10.08
N ALA A 828 -37.04 12.61 -9.09
CA ALA A 828 -38.38 12.19 -8.69
C ALA A 828 -39.41 13.19 -9.23
N ASP A 829 -40.51 12.69 -9.78
CA ASP A 829 -41.53 13.54 -10.42
C ASP A 829 -42.42 14.25 -9.38
N MET A 830 -42.65 13.61 -8.22
CA MET A 830 -43.31 14.23 -7.08
C MET A 830 -42.55 14.06 -5.77
N THR A 831 -42.81 14.97 -4.84
CA THR A 831 -42.16 15.00 -3.52
C THR A 831 -42.93 14.13 -2.53
N SER A 832 -42.62 12.83 -2.49
CA SER A 832 -43.22 11.88 -1.54
C SER A 832 -42.88 12.21 -0.07
N PRO A 833 -43.79 11.92 0.88
CA PRO A 833 -43.48 11.95 2.31
C PRO A 833 -42.27 11.09 2.70
N ARG A 834 -42.00 9.98 2.00
CA ARG A 834 -40.79 9.17 2.23
C ARG A 834 -39.51 9.94 1.89
N ILE A 835 -39.51 10.74 0.81
CA ILE A 835 -38.35 11.55 0.38
C ILE A 835 -38.06 12.70 1.36
N MET A 836 -39.11 13.35 1.91
CA MET A 836 -38.95 14.56 2.73
C MET A 836 -39.01 14.35 4.24
N ASN A 837 -39.48 13.19 4.73
CA ASN A 837 -39.56 12.90 6.16
C ASN A 837 -38.76 11.65 6.54
N GLN A 838 -39.09 10.47 5.98
CA GLN A 838 -38.44 9.21 6.35
C GLN A 838 -36.96 9.17 5.94
N TYR A 839 -36.65 9.29 4.65
CA TYR A 839 -35.28 9.29 4.13
C TYR A 839 -34.68 10.71 4.06
N SER A 840 -34.94 11.54 5.06
CA SER A 840 -34.37 12.90 5.15
C SER A 840 -33.56 13.12 6.43
N VAL A 841 -32.63 14.07 6.35
CA VAL A 841 -31.77 14.53 7.43
C VAL A 841 -31.62 16.05 7.37
N ARG A 842 -31.70 16.73 8.52
CA ARG A 842 -31.60 18.19 8.61
C ARG A 842 -30.29 18.60 9.28
N SER A 843 -29.46 19.35 8.57
CA SER A 843 -28.33 20.10 9.11
C SER A 843 -28.78 21.55 9.41
N GLU A 844 -28.02 22.25 10.25
CA GLU A 844 -28.11 23.71 10.41
C GLU A 844 -28.07 24.46 9.06
N SER A 845 -27.32 23.92 8.08
CA SER A 845 -27.05 24.57 6.80
C SER A 845 -28.05 24.23 5.68
N ARG A 846 -28.57 23.00 5.65
CA ARG A 846 -29.51 22.51 4.61
C ARG A 846 -30.21 21.21 5.02
N ILE A 847 -31.29 20.90 4.30
CA ILE A 847 -31.94 19.58 4.36
C ILE A 847 -31.34 18.69 3.26
N PHE A 848 -30.88 17.50 3.65
CA PHE A 848 -30.56 16.40 2.74
C PHE A 848 -31.83 15.53 2.62
N ASN A 849 -32.42 15.49 1.44
CA ASN A 849 -33.63 14.68 1.15
C ASN A 849 -33.26 13.28 0.63
N GLY A 850 -34.26 12.41 0.45
CA GLY A 850 -34.06 11.03 0.00
C GLY A 850 -33.27 10.92 -1.31
N ILE A 851 -33.47 11.84 -2.25
CA ILE A 851 -32.74 11.87 -3.53
C ILE A 851 -31.27 12.28 -3.35
N ALA A 852 -30.97 13.20 -2.45
CA ALA A 852 -29.59 13.56 -2.10
C ALA A 852 -28.86 12.42 -1.36
N LEU A 853 -29.56 11.71 -0.45
CA LEU A 853 -28.99 10.54 0.23
C LEU A 853 -28.82 9.36 -0.74
N MET A 854 -29.79 9.08 -1.61
CA MET A 854 -29.68 8.04 -2.64
C MET A 854 -28.53 8.30 -3.62
N ARG A 855 -28.24 9.56 -3.96
CA ARG A 855 -27.05 9.93 -4.75
C ARG A 855 -25.75 9.58 -4.02
N HIS A 856 -25.67 9.75 -2.70
CA HIS A 856 -24.53 9.27 -1.92
C HIS A 856 -24.50 7.74 -1.80
N ALA A 857 -25.67 7.09 -1.71
CA ALA A 857 -25.78 5.64 -1.70
C ALA A 857 -25.21 5.01 -2.99
N ILE A 858 -25.68 5.45 -4.16
CA ILE A 858 -25.32 4.86 -5.48
C ILE A 858 -23.88 5.13 -5.93
N HIS A 859 -23.22 6.14 -5.37
CA HIS A 859 -21.80 6.43 -5.62
C HIS A 859 -20.87 5.89 -4.50
N ASN A 860 -21.38 5.06 -3.59
CA ASN A 860 -20.68 4.58 -2.39
C ASN A 860 -19.96 5.69 -1.57
N THR A 861 -20.58 6.86 -1.42
CA THR A 861 -20.03 7.99 -0.65
C THR A 861 -20.82 8.28 0.63
N THR A 862 -20.30 9.19 1.46
CA THR A 862 -21.01 9.77 2.62
C THR A 862 -21.05 11.30 2.49
N PRO A 863 -22.15 11.97 2.91
CA PRO A 863 -22.22 13.42 2.88
C PRO A 863 -21.30 14.04 3.95
N ASN A 864 -20.47 15.00 3.56
CA ASN A 864 -19.79 15.85 4.53
C ASN A 864 -20.78 16.90 5.06
N ILE A 865 -21.20 16.75 6.32
CA ILE A 865 -22.14 17.64 6.99
C ILE A 865 -21.39 18.42 8.07
N THR A 866 -21.55 19.74 8.10
CA THR A 866 -20.94 20.64 9.09
C THR A 866 -21.96 21.43 9.88
N LYS A 867 -21.57 21.81 11.10
CA LYS A 867 -22.22 22.77 11.98
C LYS A 867 -21.29 23.92 12.34
N THR A 868 -21.84 25.08 12.70
CA THR A 868 -21.07 26.26 13.09
C THR A 868 -21.01 26.36 14.62
N VAL A 869 -19.81 26.28 15.18
CA VAL A 869 -19.57 26.42 16.62
C VAL A 869 -18.82 27.72 16.88
N LEU A 870 -19.25 28.48 17.89
CA LEU A 870 -18.54 29.65 18.37
C LEU A 870 -17.46 29.23 19.38
N ASP A 871 -16.22 29.66 19.15
CA ASP A 871 -15.13 29.54 20.11
C ASP A 871 -15.33 30.49 21.31
N LYS A 872 -14.61 30.24 22.41
CA LYS A 872 -14.56 31.11 23.60
C LYS A 872 -14.05 32.53 23.30
N THR A 873 -13.37 32.75 22.17
CA THR A 873 -13.01 34.08 21.65
C THR A 873 -14.10 34.77 20.82
N GLY A 874 -15.26 34.13 20.64
CA GLY A 874 -16.36 34.62 19.79
C GLY A 874 -16.18 34.33 18.29
N LYS A 875 -15.13 33.61 17.89
CA LYS A 875 -14.86 33.27 16.49
C LYS A 875 -15.68 32.07 16.03
N GLU A 876 -16.35 32.20 14.89
CA GLU A 876 -17.02 31.06 14.24
C GLU A 876 -16.02 30.04 13.67
N MET A 877 -16.28 28.75 13.92
CA MET A 877 -15.58 27.63 13.31
C MET A 877 -16.60 26.61 12.77
N LYS A 878 -16.43 26.20 11.50
CA LYS A 878 -17.21 25.12 10.90
C LYS A 878 -16.55 23.78 11.22
N ILE A 879 -17.27 22.91 11.90
CA ILE A 879 -16.81 21.60 12.36
C ILE A 879 -17.75 20.53 11.77
N ARG A 880 -17.26 19.33 11.48
CA ARG A 880 -18.12 18.21 11.03
C ARG A 880 -19.17 17.90 12.11
N ASP A 881 -20.41 17.67 11.70
CA ASP A 881 -21.50 17.36 12.63
C ASP A 881 -21.69 15.83 12.75
N PRO A 882 -21.23 15.18 13.84
CA PRO A 882 -21.24 13.72 13.94
C PRO A 882 -22.67 13.15 14.04
N GLU A 883 -23.57 13.80 14.79
CA GLU A 883 -24.98 13.40 14.94
C GLU A 883 -25.68 13.29 13.59
N VAL A 884 -25.61 14.40 12.82
CA VAL A 884 -26.31 14.53 11.55
C VAL A 884 -25.62 13.70 10.46
N THR A 885 -24.29 13.55 10.51
CA THR A 885 -23.55 12.65 9.61
C THR A 885 -23.91 11.18 9.84
N LEU A 886 -23.91 10.69 11.10
CA LEU A 886 -24.20 9.28 11.38
C LEU A 886 -25.65 8.90 11.05
N LEU A 887 -26.59 9.82 11.27
CA LEU A 887 -27.98 9.64 10.86
C LEU A 887 -28.12 9.60 9.32
N ALA A 888 -27.34 10.41 8.59
CA ALA A 888 -27.31 10.36 7.13
C ALA A 888 -26.71 9.06 6.60
N ASN A 889 -25.58 8.62 7.17
CA ASN A 889 -24.97 7.33 6.83
C ASN A 889 -25.93 6.17 7.10
N SER A 890 -26.55 6.11 8.28
CA SER A 890 -27.46 5.01 8.61
C SER A 890 -28.67 4.89 7.67
N LYS A 891 -29.13 6.00 7.08
CA LYS A 891 -30.20 6.00 6.06
C LYS A 891 -29.67 5.71 4.66
N ILE A 892 -28.40 6.00 4.38
CA ILE A 892 -27.71 5.57 3.17
C ILE A 892 -27.49 4.06 3.18
N ASP A 893 -27.10 3.49 4.31
CA ASP A 893 -26.89 2.05 4.50
C ASP A 893 -28.22 1.28 4.36
N GLU A 894 -29.33 1.81 4.91
CA GLU A 894 -30.70 1.29 4.70
C GLU A 894 -31.09 1.26 3.20
N ILE A 895 -30.71 2.29 2.44
CA ILE A 895 -30.95 2.39 0.98
C ILE A 895 -30.05 1.42 0.17
N ARG A 896 -28.84 1.10 0.65
CA ARG A 896 -27.98 0.11 -0.01
C ARG A 896 -28.46 -1.32 0.27
N ASN A 897 -28.63 -1.70 1.53
CA ASN A 897 -28.98 -3.06 1.92
C ASN A 897 -30.38 -3.43 1.40
N GLY A 898 -31.34 -2.49 1.51
CA GLY A 898 -32.70 -2.68 1.01
C GLY A 898 -32.79 -2.84 -0.52
N PHE A 899 -31.74 -2.51 -1.29
CA PHE A 899 -31.67 -2.84 -2.73
C PHE A 899 -31.38 -4.33 -2.93
N SER A 900 -30.43 -4.89 -2.19
CA SER A 900 -30.06 -6.31 -2.25
C SER A 900 -31.20 -7.20 -1.74
N ASP A 901 -31.90 -6.80 -0.67
CA ASP A 901 -33.13 -7.44 -0.21
C ASP A 901 -34.22 -7.41 -1.30
N TRP A 902 -34.50 -6.23 -1.87
CA TRP A 902 -35.50 -6.05 -2.93
C TRP A 902 -35.17 -6.84 -4.21
N LEU A 903 -33.89 -7.01 -4.54
CA LEU A 903 -33.42 -7.86 -5.64
C LEU A 903 -33.75 -9.34 -5.37
N MET A 904 -33.61 -9.81 -4.13
CA MET A 904 -33.97 -11.17 -3.73
C MET A 904 -35.48 -11.44 -3.78
N GLU A 905 -36.33 -10.42 -3.65
CA GLU A 905 -37.79 -10.53 -3.83
C GLU A 905 -38.26 -10.54 -5.31
N GLN A 906 -37.37 -10.32 -6.29
CA GLN A 906 -37.77 -10.28 -7.72
C GLN A 906 -38.05 -11.68 -8.31
N SER A 907 -38.81 -11.71 -9.42
CA SER A 907 -39.25 -12.96 -10.06
C SER A 907 -38.09 -13.81 -10.63
N PRO A 908 -38.27 -15.15 -10.78
CA PRO A 908 -37.24 -16.03 -11.33
C PRO A 908 -36.77 -15.68 -12.75
N GLU A 909 -37.59 -15.02 -13.55
CA GLU A 909 -37.26 -14.53 -14.90
C GLU A 909 -36.31 -13.32 -14.82
N PHE A 910 -36.52 -12.45 -13.83
CA PHE A 910 -35.64 -11.32 -13.58
C PHE A 910 -34.30 -11.80 -13.00
N LYS A 911 -34.32 -12.71 -12.02
CA LYS A 911 -33.11 -13.32 -11.45
C LYS A 911 -32.25 -14.01 -12.51
N ARG A 912 -32.85 -14.85 -13.37
CA ARG A 912 -32.15 -15.47 -14.51
C ARG A 912 -31.52 -14.42 -15.43
N LYS A 913 -32.28 -13.44 -15.92
CA LYS A 913 -31.74 -12.39 -16.80
C LYS A 913 -30.59 -11.60 -16.19
N MET A 914 -30.61 -11.33 -14.88
CA MET A 914 -29.51 -10.68 -14.16
C MET A 914 -28.26 -11.58 -14.09
N ALA A 915 -28.43 -12.87 -13.80
CA ALA A 915 -27.34 -13.84 -13.82
C ALA A 915 -26.78 -14.05 -15.25
N ASP A 916 -27.63 -14.16 -16.28
CA ASP A 916 -27.23 -14.26 -17.68
C ASP A 916 -26.38 -13.04 -18.11
N MET A 917 -26.81 -11.83 -17.71
CA MET A 917 -26.07 -10.59 -17.95
C MET A 917 -24.72 -10.55 -17.22
N TYR A 918 -24.63 -11.05 -15.99
CA TYR A 918 -23.37 -11.14 -15.26
C TYR A 918 -22.43 -12.14 -15.94
N ASN A 919 -22.92 -13.35 -16.24
CA ASN A 919 -22.11 -14.42 -16.81
C ASN A 919 -21.57 -14.04 -18.21
N ARG A 920 -22.39 -13.40 -19.08
CA ARG A 920 -21.92 -12.88 -20.39
C ARG A 920 -20.84 -11.79 -20.27
N LYS A 921 -20.87 -10.96 -19.21
CA LYS A 921 -19.92 -9.84 -19.02
C LYS A 921 -18.63 -10.24 -18.31
N PHE A 922 -18.69 -11.18 -17.37
CA PHE A 922 -17.59 -11.47 -16.44
C PHE A 922 -17.19 -12.95 -16.44
N ASN A 923 -18.15 -13.87 -16.29
CA ASN A 923 -17.90 -15.33 -16.31
C ASN A 923 -17.84 -15.91 -17.73
N CYS A 924 -17.17 -15.19 -18.64
CA CYS A 924 -17.04 -15.53 -20.06
C CYS A 924 -15.59 -15.76 -20.49
N PHE A 925 -14.62 -15.49 -19.59
CA PHE A 925 -13.19 -15.60 -19.86
C PHE A 925 -12.59 -16.93 -19.39
N VAL A 926 -12.07 -17.71 -20.32
CA VAL A 926 -11.28 -18.92 -20.06
C VAL A 926 -9.80 -18.58 -20.18
N ARG A 927 -8.99 -18.99 -19.19
CA ARG A 927 -7.53 -18.80 -19.25
C ARG A 927 -6.92 -19.76 -20.29
N PRO A 928 -5.96 -19.32 -21.13
CA PRO A 928 -5.17 -20.23 -21.94
C PRO A 928 -4.52 -21.30 -21.05
N LYS A 929 -4.63 -22.56 -21.45
CA LYS A 929 -3.89 -23.68 -20.86
C LYS A 929 -2.92 -24.18 -21.92
N TYR A 930 -1.63 -24.01 -21.67
CA TYR A 930 -0.57 -24.52 -22.51
C TYR A 930 -0.22 -25.94 -22.05
N ASP A 931 -0.12 -26.89 -22.99
CA ASP A 931 0.36 -28.26 -22.77
C ASP A 931 1.53 -28.55 -23.71
N GLY A 932 2.74 -28.37 -23.20
CA GLY A 932 3.97 -28.57 -23.95
C GLY A 932 4.49 -30.01 -23.96
N SER A 933 3.75 -30.97 -23.39
CA SER A 933 4.22 -32.35 -23.17
C SER A 933 4.62 -33.10 -24.45
N HIS A 934 4.04 -32.71 -25.58
CA HIS A 934 4.27 -33.28 -26.91
C HIS A 934 5.58 -32.82 -27.59
N GLN A 935 6.34 -31.92 -26.98
CA GLN A 935 7.55 -31.36 -27.59
C GLN A 935 8.81 -32.20 -27.32
N SER A 936 9.58 -32.46 -28.37
CA SER A 936 10.93 -33.01 -28.32
C SER A 936 11.98 -31.90 -28.18
N PHE A 937 13.14 -32.23 -27.58
CA PHE A 937 14.26 -31.30 -27.39
C PHE A 937 15.62 -31.95 -27.76
N PRO A 938 15.79 -32.42 -29.02
CA PRO A 938 16.91 -33.29 -29.40
C PRO A 938 18.31 -32.65 -29.29
N GLY A 939 18.41 -31.32 -29.29
CA GLY A 939 19.66 -30.58 -29.14
C GLY A 939 20.07 -30.23 -27.71
N LEU A 940 19.28 -30.59 -26.68
CA LEU A 940 19.53 -30.21 -25.29
C LEU A 940 20.30 -31.31 -24.54
N ASP A 941 21.49 -31.00 -24.04
CA ASP A 941 22.27 -31.96 -23.24
C ASP A 941 21.75 -32.08 -21.79
N LEU A 942 20.65 -32.80 -21.65
CA LEU A 942 20.07 -33.19 -20.36
C LEU A 942 21.07 -33.92 -19.45
N LYS A 943 22.05 -34.65 -20.03
CA LYS A 943 23.06 -35.39 -19.26
C LYS A 943 24.13 -34.47 -18.68
N GLY A 944 24.62 -33.52 -19.47
CA GLY A 944 25.53 -32.46 -18.99
C GLY A 944 24.89 -31.55 -17.94
N LEU A 945 23.57 -31.35 -18.02
CA LEU A 945 22.77 -30.64 -17.02
C LEU A 945 22.37 -31.48 -15.79
N GLY A 946 22.63 -32.79 -15.81
CA GLY A 946 22.33 -33.69 -14.68
C GLY A 946 20.83 -33.96 -14.43
N ILE A 947 19.97 -33.69 -15.41
CA ILE A 947 18.50 -33.83 -15.30
C ILE A 947 17.97 -34.97 -16.20
N PRO A 948 16.91 -35.69 -15.80
CA PRO A 948 16.36 -36.80 -16.60
C PRO A 948 15.51 -36.31 -17.79
N ASP A 949 14.78 -35.21 -17.62
CA ASP A 949 13.91 -34.54 -18.58
C ASP A 949 13.63 -33.10 -18.06
N LEU A 950 13.07 -32.22 -18.90
CA LEU A 950 12.53 -30.93 -18.49
C LEU A 950 11.25 -31.09 -17.66
N TYR A 951 11.05 -30.21 -16.68
CA TYR A 951 9.80 -30.17 -15.91
C TYR A 951 8.60 -29.84 -16.83
N PRO A 952 7.38 -30.37 -16.56
CA PRO A 952 6.19 -30.06 -17.36
C PRO A 952 5.97 -28.55 -17.56
N SER A 953 6.10 -27.76 -16.49
CA SER A 953 5.98 -26.30 -16.52
C SER A 953 7.01 -25.61 -17.43
N GLN A 954 8.21 -26.17 -17.61
CA GLN A 954 9.19 -25.65 -18.57
C GLN A 954 8.76 -25.95 -20.01
N LYS A 955 8.23 -27.16 -20.27
CA LYS A 955 7.68 -27.51 -21.59
C LYS A 955 6.47 -26.64 -21.93
N ASP A 956 5.57 -26.43 -20.97
CA ASP A 956 4.39 -25.56 -21.09
C ASP A 956 4.78 -24.09 -21.32
N CYS A 957 5.83 -23.60 -20.64
CA CYS A 957 6.38 -22.26 -20.86
C CYS A 957 6.97 -22.10 -22.26
N ILE A 958 7.75 -23.07 -22.74
CA ILE A 958 8.29 -23.06 -24.12
C ILE A 958 7.16 -23.11 -25.15
N TRP A 959 6.10 -23.89 -24.89
CA TRP A 959 4.92 -23.95 -25.76
C TRP A 959 4.17 -22.62 -25.81
N MET A 960 3.97 -21.96 -24.66
CA MET A 960 3.44 -20.59 -24.57
C MET A 960 4.29 -19.61 -25.38
N LEU A 961 5.62 -19.65 -25.27
CA LEU A 961 6.52 -18.77 -26.03
C LEU A 961 6.37 -18.98 -27.54
N LYS A 962 6.29 -20.23 -28.01
CA LYS A 962 6.04 -20.54 -29.43
C LYS A 962 4.69 -19.97 -29.92
N GLN A 963 3.61 -20.16 -29.16
CA GLN A 963 2.29 -19.64 -29.53
C GLN A 963 2.21 -18.11 -29.58
N ASN A 964 3.05 -17.42 -28.78
CA ASN A 964 3.09 -15.96 -28.70
C ASN A 964 4.07 -15.31 -29.70
N GLY A 965 4.70 -16.08 -30.59
CA GLY A 965 5.66 -15.55 -31.58
C GLY A 965 7.09 -15.38 -31.04
N GLY A 966 7.45 -16.11 -29.99
CA GLY A 966 8.76 -16.09 -29.36
C GLY A 966 8.86 -15.19 -28.12
N GLY A 967 10.01 -15.26 -27.44
CA GLY A 967 10.31 -14.47 -26.25
C GLY A 967 11.40 -15.12 -25.40
N ILE A 968 11.76 -14.46 -24.30
CA ILE A 968 12.67 -14.99 -23.28
C ILE A 968 11.86 -15.16 -21.99
N ALA A 969 12.06 -16.29 -21.31
CA ALA A 969 11.60 -16.55 -19.96
C ALA A 969 12.82 -16.91 -19.09
N ASP A 970 12.76 -16.50 -17.81
CA ASP A 970 13.78 -16.63 -16.77
C ASP A 970 13.07 -17.14 -15.50
#